data_AF-A0A367L1Y2-F1
#
_entry.id   AF-A0A367L1Y2-F1
#
_cell.length_a   1.000
_cell.length_b   1.000
_cell.length_c   1.000
_cell.angle_alpha   90.00
_cell.angle_beta   90.00
_cell.angle_gamma   90.00
#
_symmetry.space_group_name_H-M   'P 1'
#
loop_
_entity.id
_entity.type
_entity.pdbx_description
1 polymer ?
#
loop_
_entity_poly.entity_id
_entity_poly.type
_entity_poly.pdbx_seq_one_letter_code
_entity_poly.pdbx_strand_id
1 'polypeptide(L)'
;MRRAGLVVSLWLSCLGSASSTASSISSISRRDGESKQESVLRVYRGDTRSPQEIRAQGGFQPLGRHWSDNPQAFSIDRHFIAGISNPGLDRDSFESAYVSFSREQSSALRYGDWLYEVHALRNMLDPCNVYAYPDAEVFALGGAQWSQVVRFRWVHDQNPVWTLNTEYAELVWEKSAVGGTQTDVPKVLLDQEESNWDKAEVREAAMDYMASSDMVSALGTFPHKFEAYPPRDDIPGPRDVPQRQRKELSAEERRQREEFIDWLDVHCKRDGSVCLTSLEKLPESEGDDFPRLSEELASQDFEHLAIKYGVAEQLAKRPGKLSTSDLRGLSKGYQPLAKPTTRRVKIWGVRLFTVALLGLYTKDVVDVFSRDTSALDRAAVVTSIVPFVGCGVGAAAKAQHNQTDLADTTLCLVGDALFLTPAWPLGLVVHFSRFFLDAVRDYFYSTDRFQPETLTQRQTEGWLAYCKEVERYMHSAVFEANIRTQYMAELAAVVSRASQARAELMLGAMKLIQANPTTLGARDKIGHDMQSKKRLIEQLICVDASSTKERLRDTFIQASNRWMLNQHEQYTEHFYRELRSRAASDASTSFLQSLDAHIRAGDSVNGSVVIPTETLKSLGRAIHGHIDKLANPSPCRVTYVPSADDTLDIVTF
;
A
#
# COMPACT_ATOMS: atom_id res chain seq x y z
N MET A 1 -32.59 -8.67 -41.51
CA MET A 1 -31.52 -7.70 -41.25
C MET A 1 -32.11 -6.44 -40.62
N ARG A 2 -31.49 -5.95 -39.54
CA ARG A 2 -31.78 -4.73 -38.74
C ARG A 2 -33.09 -4.68 -37.93
N ARG A 3 -32.97 -4.97 -36.62
CA ARG A 3 -33.15 -4.03 -35.49
C ARG A 3 -33.21 -4.80 -34.16
N ALA A 4 -32.13 -4.75 -33.38
CA ALA A 4 -32.11 -5.05 -31.95
C ALA A 4 -31.02 -4.19 -31.33
N GLY A 5 -31.38 -3.29 -30.41
CA GLY A 5 -30.44 -2.42 -29.72
C GLY A 5 -31.16 -1.28 -29.03
N LEU A 6 -31.48 -1.47 -27.73
CA LEU A 6 -31.68 -0.45 -26.69
C LEU A 6 -32.39 -1.07 -25.47
N VAL A 7 -31.66 -1.69 -24.51
CA VAL A 7 -32.21 -2.02 -23.17
C VAL A 7 -31.16 -2.04 -22.04
N VAL A 8 -30.12 -1.17 -22.02
CA VAL A 8 -29.12 -1.22 -20.91
C VAL A 8 -28.96 0.07 -20.11
N SER A 9 -29.69 1.16 -20.41
CA SER A 9 -29.36 2.48 -19.82
C SER A 9 -30.32 3.01 -18.74
N LEU A 10 -31.01 2.18 -17.95
CA LEU A 10 -32.06 2.68 -17.04
C LEU A 10 -32.00 2.23 -15.55
N TRP A 11 -30.81 1.95 -15.00
CA TRP A 11 -30.70 1.45 -13.62
C TRP A 11 -29.89 2.29 -12.62
N LEU A 12 -29.51 3.55 -12.94
CA LEU A 12 -28.63 4.34 -12.06
C LEU A 12 -29.23 5.64 -11.48
N SER A 13 -30.56 5.84 -11.50
CA SER A 13 -31.15 7.15 -11.18
C SER A 13 -31.99 7.24 -9.90
N CYS A 14 -31.99 6.24 -9.01
CA CYS A 14 -32.88 6.25 -7.84
C CYS A 14 -32.18 5.92 -6.52
N LEU A 15 -31.40 6.86 -5.99
CA LEU A 15 -31.07 6.92 -4.56
C LEU A 15 -31.27 8.36 -4.08
N GLY A 16 -32.50 8.64 -3.66
CA GLY A 16 -32.91 9.89 -3.03
C GLY A 16 -32.61 9.89 -1.54
N SER A 17 -32.38 11.10 -1.04
CA SER A 17 -31.96 11.49 0.30
C SER A 17 -32.92 11.02 1.41
N ALA A 18 -32.38 10.41 2.47
CA ALA A 18 -33.08 10.20 3.73
C ALA A 18 -32.32 10.92 4.85
N SER A 19 -32.94 11.96 5.40
CA SER A 19 -32.50 12.68 6.59
C SER A 19 -32.73 11.82 7.84
N SER A 20 -31.74 11.72 8.73
CA SER A 20 -31.94 11.16 10.06
C SER A 20 -31.48 12.14 11.14
N THR A 21 -32.42 12.47 12.02
CA THR A 21 -32.23 13.22 13.27
C THR A 21 -31.62 12.32 14.34
N ALA A 22 -30.64 12.86 15.05
CA ALA A 22 -29.96 12.21 16.16
C ALA A 22 -30.87 12.01 17.39
N SER A 23 -30.70 10.88 18.08
CA SER A 23 -31.07 10.75 19.49
C SER A 23 -30.10 9.82 20.20
N SER A 24 -29.53 10.37 21.27
CA SER A 24 -28.64 9.80 22.27
C SER A 24 -29.32 8.72 23.11
N ILE A 25 -28.57 7.67 23.49
CA ILE A 25 -28.58 7.06 24.83
C ILE A 25 -27.27 6.28 25.04
N SER A 26 -26.72 6.47 26.23
CA SER A 26 -25.46 5.98 26.78
C SER A 26 -25.47 4.50 27.22
N SER A 27 -24.25 3.94 27.20
CA SER A 27 -23.69 2.85 28.03
C SER A 27 -24.25 1.44 27.88
N ILE A 28 -23.44 0.54 27.32
CA ILE A 28 -23.05 -0.76 27.91
C ILE A 28 -21.64 -1.10 27.42
N SER A 29 -20.74 -1.25 28.38
CA SER A 29 -19.33 -1.59 28.24
C SER A 29 -19.13 -2.97 27.62
N ARG A 30 -18.63 -3.04 26.38
CA ARG A 30 -18.00 -4.23 25.80
C ARG A 30 -16.50 -3.99 25.66
N ARG A 31 -15.71 -4.97 26.07
CA ARG A 31 -14.24 -5.00 26.00
C ARG A 31 -13.81 -5.23 24.54
N ASP A 32 -13.71 -4.16 23.77
CA ASP A 32 -12.97 -4.15 22.50
C ASP A 32 -11.53 -3.78 22.79
N GLY A 33 -10.62 -4.75 22.64
CA GLY A 33 -9.18 -4.55 22.72
C GLY A 33 -8.63 -3.95 21.42
N GLU A 34 -9.24 -2.87 20.93
CA GLU A 34 -8.61 -2.00 19.94
C GLU A 34 -7.64 -1.12 20.74
N SER A 35 -6.33 -1.36 20.62
CA SER A 35 -5.34 -0.48 21.26
C SER A 35 -5.47 0.89 20.59
N LYS A 36 -6.32 1.76 21.13
CA LYS A 36 -6.42 3.15 20.69
C LYS A 36 -5.02 3.72 20.71
N GLN A 37 -4.49 3.96 19.52
CA GLN A 37 -3.15 4.48 19.34
C GLN A 37 -3.05 5.79 20.13
N GLU A 38 -2.04 5.90 20.99
CA GLU A 38 -1.90 7.06 21.85
C GLU A 38 -1.50 8.31 21.03
N SER A 39 -2.17 9.41 21.36
CA SER A 39 -1.81 10.76 20.93
C SER A 39 -0.37 11.07 21.35
N VAL A 40 0.41 11.72 20.47
CA VAL A 40 1.80 12.08 20.76
C VAL A 40 1.93 13.58 21.00
N LEU A 41 2.73 13.97 22.00
CA LEU A 41 2.99 15.38 22.35
C LEU A 41 4.10 16.03 21.53
N ARG A 42 4.95 15.22 20.89
CA ARG A 42 6.08 15.69 20.09
C ARG A 42 6.03 15.11 18.70
N VAL A 43 6.22 15.96 17.71
CA VAL A 43 6.41 15.59 16.31
C VAL A 43 7.67 16.25 15.76
N TYR A 44 8.15 15.73 14.64
CA TYR A 44 9.42 16.11 14.05
C TYR A 44 9.24 16.50 12.59
N ARG A 45 10.01 17.47 12.11
CA ARG A 45 10.02 17.85 10.70
C ARG A 45 11.45 18.10 10.22
N GLY A 46 11.81 17.45 9.12
CA GLY A 46 12.97 17.86 8.32
C GLY A 46 12.56 18.98 7.38
N ASP A 47 13.33 20.06 7.32
CA ASP A 47 13.07 21.18 6.41
C ASP A 47 14.41 21.74 5.90
N THR A 48 14.43 22.25 4.68
CA THR A 48 15.62 22.92 4.10
C THR A 48 15.72 24.36 4.59
N ARG A 49 14.61 24.98 4.99
CA ARG A 49 14.60 26.32 5.58
C ARG A 49 15.25 26.30 6.96
N SER A 50 16.03 27.32 7.23
CA SER A 50 16.70 27.56 8.50
C SER A 50 15.75 28.02 9.62
N PRO A 51 16.16 27.88 10.89
CA PRO A 51 15.40 28.38 12.02
C PRO A 51 15.06 29.87 11.90
N GLN A 52 15.99 30.68 11.39
CA GLN A 52 15.75 32.10 11.15
C GLN A 52 14.65 32.35 10.11
N GLU A 53 14.61 31.58 9.02
CA GLU A 53 13.58 31.70 7.98
C GLU A 53 12.21 31.24 8.46
N ILE A 54 12.12 30.09 9.14
CA ILE A 54 10.87 29.58 9.72
C ILE A 54 10.33 30.59 10.74
N ARG A 55 11.20 31.13 11.58
CA ARG A 55 10.85 32.16 12.56
C ARG A 55 10.38 33.47 11.91
N ALA A 56 11.06 33.95 10.88
CA ALA A 56 10.66 35.16 10.16
C ALA A 56 9.25 35.02 9.55
N GLN A 57 8.86 33.80 9.18
CA GLN A 57 7.53 33.44 8.71
C GLN A 57 6.53 33.17 9.84
N GLY A 58 6.93 33.31 11.11
CA GLY A 58 6.07 33.03 12.26
C GLY A 58 5.80 31.55 12.51
N GLY A 59 6.46 30.64 11.78
CA GLY A 59 6.29 29.20 11.90
C GLY A 59 6.27 28.47 10.56
N PHE A 60 5.81 27.22 10.59
CA PHE A 60 5.57 26.40 9.41
C PHE A 60 4.18 26.71 8.86
N GLN A 61 4.12 27.43 7.75
CA GLN A 61 2.87 27.77 7.08
C GLN A 61 2.49 26.73 6.01
N PRO A 62 1.18 26.55 5.73
CA PRO A 62 0.71 25.82 4.56
C PRO A 62 1.20 26.46 3.25
N LEU A 63 1.23 25.67 2.17
CA LEU A 63 1.77 26.11 0.87
C LEU A 63 0.66 26.70 -0.02
N GLY A 64 0.99 27.76 -0.75
CA GLY A 64 0.06 28.49 -1.62
C GLY A 64 -0.43 29.79 -0.98
N ARG A 65 -0.72 30.82 -1.78
CA ARG A 65 -1.24 32.10 -1.22
C ARG A 65 -2.75 32.07 -1.01
N HIS A 66 -3.47 31.18 -1.71
CA HIS A 66 -4.93 31.11 -1.72
C HIS A 66 -5.44 29.75 -1.25
N TRP A 67 -4.61 28.98 -0.54
CA TRP A 67 -4.98 27.64 -0.06
C TRP A 67 -6.28 27.65 0.75
N SER A 68 -6.56 28.72 1.51
CA SER A 68 -7.78 28.82 2.34
C SER A 68 -9.07 28.95 1.53
N ASP A 69 -8.96 29.40 0.29
CA ASP A 69 -10.08 29.61 -0.63
C ASP A 69 -10.26 28.42 -1.59
N ASN A 70 -9.29 27.50 -1.61
CA ASN A 70 -9.24 26.35 -2.51
C ASN A 70 -9.71 25.08 -1.78
N PRO A 71 -10.89 24.50 -2.12
CA PRO A 71 -11.37 23.28 -1.48
C PRO A 71 -10.39 22.11 -1.59
N GLN A 72 -9.66 21.99 -2.71
CA GLN A 72 -8.68 20.93 -2.92
C GLN A 72 -7.47 21.01 -1.98
N ALA A 73 -7.19 22.18 -1.41
CA ALA A 73 -6.12 22.32 -0.43
C ALA A 73 -6.42 21.55 0.88
N PHE A 74 -7.68 21.21 1.14
CA PHE A 74 -8.12 20.54 2.37
C PHE A 74 -8.18 19.01 2.28
N SER A 75 -7.86 18.41 1.13
CA SER A 75 -7.71 16.95 1.01
C SER A 75 -6.33 16.49 1.55
N ILE A 76 -6.34 15.65 2.61
CA ILE A 76 -5.10 15.04 3.15
C ILE A 76 -4.46 14.14 2.10
N ASP A 77 -5.28 13.39 1.35
CA ASP A 77 -4.78 12.47 0.33
C ASP A 77 -4.06 13.19 -0.80
N ARG A 78 -4.63 14.29 -1.30
CA ARG A 78 -3.98 15.15 -2.29
C ARG A 78 -2.66 15.72 -1.78
N HIS A 79 -2.64 16.20 -0.53
CA HIS A 79 -1.42 16.69 0.11
C HIS A 79 -0.34 15.60 0.21
N PHE A 80 -0.73 14.40 0.63
CA PHE A 80 0.17 13.25 0.74
C PHE A 80 0.73 12.80 -0.61
N ILE A 81 -0.12 12.65 -1.63
CA ILE A 81 0.28 12.24 -2.99
C ILE A 81 1.25 13.26 -3.59
N ALA A 82 1.00 14.56 -3.40
CA ALA A 82 1.90 15.61 -3.88
C ALA A 82 3.28 15.55 -3.19
N GLY A 83 3.33 15.13 -1.91
CA GLY A 83 4.59 14.91 -1.19
C GLY A 83 5.42 13.74 -1.72
N ILE A 84 4.77 12.71 -2.30
CA ILE A 84 5.43 11.55 -2.90
C ILE A 84 5.83 11.82 -4.36
N SER A 85 4.97 12.54 -5.09
CA SER A 85 5.04 12.65 -6.54
C SER A 85 5.97 13.77 -6.99
N ASN A 86 7.27 13.44 -7.12
CA ASN A 86 8.31 14.11 -7.93
C ASN A 86 8.54 15.64 -7.77
N PRO A 87 9.80 16.12 -7.78
CA PRO A 87 10.16 17.54 -7.74
C PRO A 87 9.76 18.37 -8.98
N GLY A 88 8.96 17.82 -9.89
CA GLY A 88 8.49 18.44 -11.13
C GLY A 88 7.03 18.87 -11.14
N LEU A 89 6.28 18.67 -10.05
CA LEU A 89 5.02 19.41 -9.86
C LEU A 89 5.36 20.89 -9.80
N ASP A 90 4.70 21.68 -10.64
CA ASP A 90 4.84 23.14 -10.63
C ASP A 90 4.42 23.65 -9.25
N ARG A 91 5.42 23.89 -8.40
CA ARG A 91 5.25 24.31 -7.01
C ARG A 91 4.45 25.60 -6.91
N ASP A 92 4.41 26.38 -7.99
CA ASP A 92 3.65 27.63 -8.05
C ASP A 92 2.14 27.39 -8.16
N SER A 93 1.71 26.20 -8.59
CA SER A 93 0.30 25.81 -8.73
C SER A 93 -0.26 24.95 -7.60
N PHE A 94 0.61 24.29 -6.83
CA PHE A 94 0.19 23.38 -5.78
C PHE A 94 -0.07 24.11 -4.46
N GLU A 95 -1.32 24.06 -4.00
CA GLU A 95 -1.76 24.61 -2.72
C GLU A 95 -2.19 23.51 -1.76
N SER A 96 -1.89 23.66 -0.48
CA SER A 96 -2.30 22.74 0.58
C SER A 96 -2.55 23.49 1.87
N ALA A 97 -3.57 23.08 2.62
CA ALA A 97 -3.89 23.55 3.96
C ALA A 97 -3.04 22.86 5.04
N TYR A 98 -2.21 21.87 4.67
CA TYR A 98 -1.46 21.04 5.60
C TYR A 98 0.04 21.27 5.53
N VAL A 99 0.70 21.04 6.68
CA VAL A 99 2.16 20.86 6.78
C VAL A 99 2.43 19.46 7.31
N SER A 100 3.23 18.65 6.60
CA SER A 100 3.60 17.31 7.07
C SER A 100 4.62 17.36 8.21
N PHE A 101 4.40 16.54 9.21
CA PHE A 101 5.30 16.21 10.30
C PHE A 101 5.44 14.70 10.41
N SER A 102 6.33 14.25 11.28
CA SER A 102 6.46 12.85 11.62
C SER A 102 6.44 12.60 13.11
N ARG A 103 5.81 11.50 13.53
CA ARG A 103 5.93 10.95 14.90
C ARG A 103 7.38 10.60 15.25
N GLU A 104 8.18 10.25 14.25
CA GLU A 104 9.52 9.70 14.44
C GLU A 104 10.60 10.62 13.90
N GLN A 105 11.59 10.91 14.75
CA GLN A 105 12.76 11.68 14.37
C GLN A 105 13.49 11.09 13.15
N SER A 106 13.64 9.76 13.10
CA SER A 106 14.32 9.05 12.01
C SER A 106 13.65 9.21 10.65
N SER A 107 12.33 9.41 10.64
CA SER A 107 11.55 9.63 9.42
C SER A 107 11.71 11.08 8.97
N ALA A 108 11.58 12.04 9.89
CA ALA A 108 11.75 13.47 9.62
C ALA A 108 13.14 13.83 9.06
N LEU A 109 14.21 13.15 9.53
CA LEU A 109 15.59 13.37 9.06
C LEU A 109 15.80 13.17 7.55
N ARG A 110 14.85 12.58 6.83
CA ARG A 110 14.96 12.33 5.38
C ARG A 110 14.60 13.55 4.53
N TYR A 111 13.98 14.59 5.11
CA TYR A 111 13.25 15.61 4.34
C TYR A 111 13.87 17.02 4.38
N GLY A 112 15.08 17.18 4.93
CA GLY A 112 15.76 18.47 4.94
C GLY A 112 17.09 18.47 5.67
N ASP A 113 17.73 19.64 5.67
CA ASP A 113 19.04 19.85 6.28
C ASP A 113 18.94 20.29 7.76
N TRP A 114 17.79 20.85 8.13
CA TRP A 114 17.41 21.15 9.50
C TRP A 114 16.39 20.14 10.00
N LEU A 115 16.51 19.76 11.26
CA LEU A 115 15.52 18.95 11.95
C LEU A 115 14.92 19.75 13.10
N TYR A 116 13.60 19.80 13.15
CA TYR A 116 12.81 20.49 14.17
C TYR A 116 12.04 19.47 15.02
N GLU A 117 11.94 19.75 16.32
CA GLU A 117 10.98 19.12 17.23
C GLU A 117 9.92 20.16 17.60
N VAL A 118 8.65 19.79 17.46
CA VAL A 118 7.50 20.68 17.62
C VAL A 118 6.52 20.07 18.61
N HIS A 119 5.97 20.91 19.50
CA HIS A 119 4.89 20.53 20.40
C HIS A 119 3.60 20.32 19.59
N ALA A 120 3.08 19.10 19.62
CA ALA A 120 1.88 18.75 18.86
C ALA A 120 0.63 19.28 19.55
N LEU A 121 -0.29 19.82 18.76
CA LEU A 121 -1.63 20.21 19.18
C LEU A 121 -2.65 19.50 18.31
N ARG A 122 -3.94 19.50 18.70
CA ARG A 122 -4.98 18.72 18.01
C ARG A 122 -5.22 19.14 16.56
N ASN A 123 -4.73 20.29 16.09
CA ASN A 123 -4.72 20.59 14.65
C ASN A 123 -3.80 19.66 13.85
N MET A 124 -2.93 18.90 14.52
CA MET A 124 -2.08 17.87 13.94
C MET A 124 -2.83 16.54 13.89
N LEU A 125 -3.35 16.23 12.72
CA LEU A 125 -4.15 15.05 12.41
C LEU A 125 -3.21 13.85 12.20
N ASP A 126 -3.41 12.79 12.99
CA ASP A 126 -2.59 11.57 12.99
C ASP A 126 -3.48 10.39 12.56
N PRO A 127 -3.65 10.17 11.24
CA PRO A 127 -4.55 9.14 10.71
C PRO A 127 -3.92 7.75 10.78
N CYS A 128 -3.34 7.39 11.94
CA CYS A 128 -2.65 6.12 12.17
C CYS A 128 -3.55 4.88 12.00
N ASN A 129 -4.87 5.05 12.01
CA ASN A 129 -5.85 4.01 11.73
C ASN A 129 -6.16 3.86 10.23
N VAL A 130 -5.64 4.74 9.37
CA VAL A 130 -5.83 4.70 7.93
C VAL A 130 -4.57 4.14 7.26
N TYR A 131 -4.69 2.91 6.77
CA TYR A 131 -3.61 2.15 6.13
C TYR A 131 -2.97 2.79 4.87
N ALA A 132 -3.58 3.85 4.34
CA ALA A 132 -3.07 4.56 3.17
C ALA A 132 -1.83 5.39 3.49
N TYR A 133 -1.71 5.92 4.72
CA TYR A 133 -0.61 6.79 5.13
C TYR A 133 0.44 5.98 5.92
N PRO A 134 1.74 6.19 5.71
CA PRO A 134 2.78 5.50 6.48
C PRO A 134 2.66 5.85 7.96
N ASP A 135 2.88 4.86 8.84
CA ASP A 135 2.62 4.85 10.29
C ASP A 135 3.23 5.99 11.14
N ALA A 136 3.94 6.92 10.50
CA ALA A 136 4.60 8.03 11.18
C ALA A 136 4.22 9.41 10.64
N GLU A 137 3.36 9.56 9.61
CA GLU A 137 3.03 10.87 9.08
C GLU A 137 1.89 11.55 9.85
N VAL A 138 2.07 12.84 10.12
CA VAL A 138 1.12 13.68 10.86
C VAL A 138 0.88 14.95 10.06
N PHE A 139 -0.37 15.36 9.89
CA PHE A 139 -0.75 16.48 9.04
C PHE A 139 -1.24 17.65 9.89
N ALA A 140 -0.45 18.73 9.97
CA ALA A 140 -0.84 19.93 10.69
C ALA A 140 -1.75 20.81 9.83
N LEU A 141 -3.07 20.76 10.09
CA LEU A 141 -4.06 21.63 9.46
C LEU A 141 -3.81 23.08 9.88
N GLY A 142 -3.53 23.94 8.91
CA GLY A 142 -3.15 25.34 9.13
C GLY A 142 -1.68 25.55 9.52
N GLY A 143 -0.86 24.50 9.57
CA GLY A 143 0.55 24.60 9.91
C GLY A 143 0.84 24.61 11.43
N ALA A 144 2.00 25.14 11.80
CA ALA A 144 2.46 25.19 13.20
C ALA A 144 3.22 26.50 13.48
N GLN A 145 2.88 27.19 14.56
CA GLN A 145 3.48 28.48 14.95
C GLN A 145 4.93 28.29 15.42
N TRP A 146 5.76 29.33 15.27
CA TRP A 146 7.14 29.33 15.75
C TRP A 146 7.23 29.08 17.26
N SER A 147 6.28 29.63 18.02
CA SER A 147 6.17 29.41 19.46
C SER A 147 5.90 27.95 19.84
N GLN A 148 5.48 27.08 18.91
CA GLN A 148 5.33 25.63 19.12
C GLN A 148 6.64 24.85 18.90
N VAL A 149 7.63 25.44 18.24
CA VAL A 149 8.93 24.79 17.98
C VAL A 149 9.69 24.71 19.29
N VAL A 150 10.00 23.49 19.74
CA VAL A 150 10.69 23.22 21.01
C VAL A 150 12.19 23.42 20.84
N ARG A 151 12.74 22.85 19.77
CA ARG A 151 14.18 22.84 19.48
C ARG A 151 14.46 22.47 18.03
N PHE A 152 15.66 22.78 17.57
CA PHE A 152 16.11 22.49 16.21
C PHE A 152 17.60 22.11 16.18
N ARG A 153 18.05 21.44 15.12
CA ARG A 153 19.47 21.13 14.88
C ARG A 153 19.80 21.05 13.40
N TRP A 154 21.06 21.32 13.09
CA TRP A 154 21.64 21.09 11.77
C TRP A 154 22.06 19.63 11.61
N VAL A 155 21.62 18.97 10.55
CA VAL A 155 21.81 17.51 10.39
C VAL A 155 23.24 17.15 9.94
N HIS A 156 23.96 18.09 9.31
CA HIS A 156 25.28 17.82 8.71
C HIS A 156 26.48 18.11 9.63
N ASP A 157 26.25 18.58 10.86
CA ASP A 157 27.33 18.67 11.84
C ASP A 157 27.78 17.26 12.25
N GLN A 158 29.09 17.05 12.48
CA GLN A 158 29.63 15.73 12.85
C GLN A 158 28.99 15.15 14.11
N ASN A 159 28.57 16.03 15.03
CA ASN A 159 27.81 15.70 16.24
C ASN A 159 26.63 16.68 16.35
N PRO A 160 25.47 16.38 15.73
CA PRO A 160 24.37 17.33 15.62
C PRO A 160 23.69 17.55 16.98
N VAL A 161 23.99 18.70 17.60
CA VAL A 161 23.47 19.11 18.92
C VAL A 161 22.14 19.86 18.75
N TRP A 162 21.18 19.57 19.63
CA TRP A 162 19.92 20.30 19.70
C TRP A 162 20.11 21.70 20.31
N THR A 163 19.60 22.71 19.61
CA THR A 163 19.49 24.08 20.09
C THR A 163 18.05 24.33 20.55
N LEU A 164 17.87 24.73 21.81
CA LEU A 164 16.55 25.07 22.36
C LEU A 164 16.02 26.35 21.71
N ASN A 165 14.74 26.36 21.36
CA ASN A 165 14.07 27.59 20.96
C ASN A 165 13.72 28.40 22.21
N THR A 166 14.38 29.54 22.42
CA THR A 166 14.11 30.42 23.57
C THR A 166 12.71 31.07 23.54
N GLU A 167 12.02 31.00 22.39
CA GLU A 167 10.66 31.52 22.20
C GLU A 167 9.61 30.41 22.19
N TYR A 168 9.99 29.17 22.55
CA TYR A 168 9.02 28.11 22.82
C TYR A 168 8.10 28.53 23.98
N ALA A 169 6.81 28.66 23.72
CA ALA A 169 5.84 29.09 24.72
C ALA A 169 5.42 27.92 25.64
N GLU A 170 6.39 27.37 26.38
CA GLU A 170 6.24 26.17 27.23
C GLU A 170 5.01 26.25 28.14
N LEU A 171 4.83 27.37 28.83
CA LEU A 171 3.70 27.56 29.76
C LEU A 171 2.33 27.54 29.08
N VAL A 172 2.28 27.87 27.79
CA VAL A 172 1.05 27.88 26.98
C VAL A 172 0.79 26.48 26.44
N TRP A 173 1.79 25.84 25.83
CA TRP A 173 1.58 24.59 25.09
C TRP A 173 1.55 23.34 25.98
N GLU A 174 2.43 23.23 26.98
CA GLU A 174 2.45 22.06 27.87
C GLU A 174 1.17 21.90 28.70
N LYS A 175 0.40 22.98 28.85
CA LYS A 175 -0.86 23.01 29.61
C LYS A 175 -2.09 23.19 28.72
N SER A 176 -1.91 23.16 27.40
CA SER A 176 -3.01 23.39 26.46
C SER A 176 -4.04 22.27 26.52
N ALA A 177 -5.33 22.62 26.55
CA ALA A 177 -6.42 21.65 26.50
C ALA A 177 -6.45 20.86 25.18
N VAL A 178 -5.80 21.39 24.14
CA VAL A 178 -5.66 20.77 22.82
C VAL A 178 -4.25 20.21 22.61
N GLY A 179 -3.50 19.92 23.68
CA GLY A 179 -2.20 19.24 23.60
C GLY A 179 -2.30 17.83 22.98
N GLY A 180 -1.31 17.48 22.17
CA GLY A 180 -1.18 16.18 21.49
C GLY A 180 -1.85 16.12 20.11
N THR A 181 -1.48 15.11 19.32
CA THR A 181 -2.10 14.83 18.00
C THR A 181 -3.56 14.37 18.12
N GLN A 182 -4.36 14.65 17.09
CA GLN A 182 -5.72 14.11 16.95
C GLN A 182 -5.70 12.80 16.17
N THR A 183 -6.00 11.68 16.86
CA THR A 183 -6.01 10.34 16.25
C THR A 183 -7.38 9.95 15.68
N ASP A 184 -8.46 10.58 16.14
CA ASP A 184 -9.81 10.43 15.56
C ASP A 184 -10.04 11.51 14.49
N VAL A 185 -9.39 11.33 13.34
CA VAL A 185 -9.41 12.29 12.24
C VAL A 185 -10.79 12.24 11.53
N PRO A 186 -11.43 13.39 11.25
CA PRO A 186 -12.69 13.42 10.53
C PRO A 186 -12.59 12.68 9.18
N LYS A 187 -13.45 11.66 8.99
CA LYS A 187 -13.39 10.76 7.83
C LYS A 187 -13.46 11.47 6.48
N VAL A 188 -14.18 12.58 6.41
CA VAL A 188 -14.30 13.40 5.19
C VAL A 188 -12.97 14.04 4.77
N LEU A 189 -12.05 14.28 5.71
CA LEU A 189 -10.69 14.75 5.40
C LEU A 189 -9.77 13.63 4.90
N LEU A 190 -10.18 12.37 5.12
CA LEU A 190 -9.46 11.15 4.76
C LEU A 190 -10.01 10.52 3.48
N ASP A 191 -10.86 11.24 2.73
CA ASP A 191 -11.39 10.75 1.47
C ASP A 191 -10.27 10.64 0.42
N GLN A 192 -10.14 9.43 -0.14
CA GLN A 192 -9.09 9.07 -1.09
C GLN A 192 -9.59 9.13 -2.54
N GLU A 193 -10.88 9.34 -2.76
CA GLU A 193 -11.41 9.49 -4.11
C GLU A 193 -11.02 10.87 -4.66
N GLU A 194 -10.22 10.88 -5.72
CA GLU A 194 -9.76 12.12 -6.38
C GLU A 194 -10.91 13.03 -6.84
N SER A 195 -12.03 12.42 -7.26
CA SER A 195 -13.26 13.14 -7.63
C SER A 195 -13.94 13.87 -6.46
N ASN A 196 -13.47 13.65 -5.24
CA ASN A 196 -14.03 14.24 -4.02
C ASN A 196 -13.11 15.34 -3.47
N TRP A 197 -11.95 15.61 -4.06
CA TRP A 197 -11.03 16.61 -3.55
C TRP A 197 -11.53 18.05 -3.71
N ASP A 198 -12.35 18.33 -4.72
CA ASP A 198 -12.90 19.66 -5.00
C ASP A 198 -14.22 19.94 -4.28
N LYS A 199 -14.73 18.97 -3.52
CA LYS A 199 -15.96 19.07 -2.75
C LYS A 199 -15.84 20.10 -1.63
N ALA A 200 -16.83 20.99 -1.54
CA ALA A 200 -16.88 22.03 -0.51
C ALA A 200 -16.94 21.42 0.90
N GLU A 201 -17.52 20.23 1.03
CA GLU A 201 -17.71 19.50 2.28
C GLU A 201 -16.38 19.19 2.99
N VAL A 202 -15.30 18.93 2.25
CA VAL A 202 -13.96 18.66 2.82
C VAL A 202 -13.43 19.92 3.51
N ARG A 203 -13.57 21.07 2.83
CA ARG A 203 -13.18 22.38 3.39
C ARG A 203 -14.07 22.75 4.57
N GLU A 204 -15.39 22.63 4.46
CA GLU A 204 -16.33 22.94 5.53
C GLU A 204 -16.04 22.13 6.79
N ALA A 205 -15.80 20.82 6.65
CA ALA A 205 -15.46 19.97 7.79
C ALA A 205 -14.14 20.36 8.46
N ALA A 206 -13.12 20.77 7.69
CA ALA A 206 -11.88 21.29 8.25
C ALA A 206 -12.09 22.61 9.01
N MET A 207 -12.90 23.51 8.44
CA MET A 207 -13.24 24.80 9.06
C MET A 207 -14.02 24.59 10.36
N ASP A 208 -15.04 23.73 10.35
CA ASP A 208 -15.85 23.40 11.52
C ASP A 208 -15.03 22.74 12.62
N TYR A 209 -14.12 21.82 12.26
CA TYR A 209 -13.20 21.20 13.20
C TYR A 209 -12.32 22.25 13.91
N MET A 210 -11.75 23.18 13.14
CA MET A 210 -10.89 24.24 13.65
C MET A 210 -11.67 25.37 14.36
N ALA A 211 -12.98 25.49 14.13
CA ALA A 211 -13.86 26.46 14.78
C ALA A 211 -14.32 26.03 16.19
N SER A 212 -13.98 24.83 16.65
CA SER A 212 -14.28 24.39 18.02
C SER A 212 -13.68 25.32 19.07
N SER A 213 -14.39 25.52 20.19
CA SER A 213 -14.01 26.52 21.21
C SER A 213 -12.59 26.33 21.74
N ASP A 214 -12.16 25.09 21.95
CA ASP A 214 -10.85 24.76 22.49
C ASP A 214 -9.73 25.07 21.47
N MET A 215 -9.98 24.80 20.19
CA MET A 215 -9.06 25.13 19.10
C MET A 215 -8.94 26.64 18.92
N VAL A 216 -10.06 27.36 18.88
CA VAL A 216 -10.06 28.82 18.77
C VAL A 216 -9.40 29.47 19.99
N SER A 217 -9.64 28.96 21.20
CA SER A 217 -9.01 29.47 22.41
C SER A 217 -7.49 29.25 22.44
N ALA A 218 -7.00 28.15 21.88
CA ALA A 218 -5.57 27.82 21.91
C ALA A 218 -4.78 28.39 20.72
N LEU A 219 -5.37 28.39 19.52
CA LEU A 219 -4.70 28.72 18.26
C LEU A 219 -5.24 29.98 17.57
N GLY A 220 -6.31 30.58 18.11
CA GLY A 220 -7.02 31.69 17.47
C GLY A 220 -7.95 31.24 16.35
N THR A 221 -8.55 32.21 15.65
CA THR A 221 -9.44 31.93 14.51
C THR A 221 -8.67 31.30 13.35
N PHE A 222 -9.29 30.32 12.68
CA PHE A 222 -8.77 29.70 11.47
C PHE A 222 -9.32 30.40 10.20
N PRO A 223 -8.54 30.61 9.12
CA PRO A 223 -7.10 30.30 8.97
C PRO A 223 -6.21 31.07 9.95
N HIS A 224 -5.16 30.41 10.45
CA HIS A 224 -4.27 31.01 11.44
C HIS A 224 -3.52 32.22 10.88
N LYS A 225 -3.41 33.26 11.70
CA LYS A 225 -2.55 34.41 11.43
C LYS A 225 -1.18 34.14 12.04
N PHE A 226 -0.16 34.10 11.20
CA PHE A 226 1.22 33.95 11.64
C PHE A 226 1.83 35.32 11.94
N GLU A 227 2.34 35.49 13.15
CA GLU A 227 3.09 36.69 13.53
C GLU A 227 4.51 36.58 13.00
N ALA A 228 4.92 37.51 12.14
CA ALA A 228 6.29 37.58 11.66
C ALA A 228 7.20 38.14 12.77
N TYR A 229 8.30 37.44 13.05
CA TYR A 229 9.23 37.86 14.10
C TYR A 229 10.38 38.70 13.51
N PRO A 230 10.83 39.77 14.18
CA PRO A 230 11.93 40.61 13.70
C PRO A 230 13.25 39.81 13.68
N PRO A 231 14.15 40.03 12.71
CA PRO A 231 15.40 39.27 12.58
C PRO A 231 16.21 39.20 13.89
N ARG A 232 16.83 38.05 14.13
CA ARG A 232 17.69 37.76 15.28
C ARG A 232 18.93 37.04 14.80
N ASP A 233 20.10 37.50 15.23
CA ASP A 233 21.39 36.95 14.83
C ASP A 233 21.81 35.74 15.69
N ASP A 234 21.19 35.56 16.86
CA ASP A 234 21.44 34.42 17.75
C ASP A 234 20.71 33.14 17.30
N ILE A 235 19.81 33.25 16.33
CA ILE A 235 19.08 32.11 15.75
C ILE A 235 19.75 31.74 14.43
N PRO A 236 20.17 30.46 14.25
CA PRO A 236 20.89 30.05 13.06
C PRO A 236 20.11 30.35 11.76
N GLY A 237 20.77 31.08 10.86
CA GLY A 237 20.29 31.34 9.51
C GLY A 237 20.61 30.23 8.51
N PRO A 238 20.43 30.49 7.20
CA PRO A 238 20.80 29.56 6.14
C PRO A 238 22.28 29.15 6.24
N ARG A 239 22.56 27.86 6.03
CA ARG A 239 23.91 27.28 6.03
C ARG A 239 24.12 26.50 4.74
N ASP A 240 25.31 26.61 4.16
CA ASP A 240 25.68 25.79 3.01
C ASP A 240 25.77 24.32 3.40
N VAL A 241 25.17 23.46 2.58
CA VAL A 241 25.37 22.02 2.70
C VAL A 241 26.82 21.73 2.27
N PRO A 242 27.65 21.11 3.14
CA PRO A 242 29.05 20.85 2.82
C PRO A 242 29.21 20.15 1.46
N GLN A 243 29.96 20.76 0.53
CA GLN A 243 30.24 20.15 -0.76
C GLN A 243 31.02 18.85 -0.57
N ARG A 244 30.50 17.75 -1.13
CA ARG A 244 31.21 16.47 -1.12
C ARG A 244 32.39 16.55 -2.08
N GLN A 245 33.62 16.59 -1.57
CA GLN A 245 34.81 16.53 -2.42
C GLN A 245 34.88 15.17 -3.15
N ARG A 246 34.83 15.20 -4.49
CA ARG A 246 35.13 14.04 -5.35
C ARG A 246 36.66 13.97 -5.54
N LYS A 247 37.29 12.86 -5.17
CA LYS A 247 38.74 12.66 -5.26
C LYS A 247 39.16 12.22 -6.68
N GLU A 248 40.19 12.81 -7.26
CA GLU A 248 40.74 12.45 -8.59
C GLU A 248 41.67 11.21 -8.55
N LEU A 249 41.77 10.50 -9.69
CA LEU A 249 42.44 9.19 -9.85
C LEU A 249 43.85 9.28 -10.49
N SER A 250 44.82 8.58 -9.90
CA SER A 250 46.20 8.44 -10.42
C SER A 250 46.32 7.47 -11.61
N ALA A 251 47.46 7.49 -12.31
CA ALA A 251 47.69 6.66 -13.51
C ALA A 251 47.78 5.15 -13.20
N GLU A 252 48.41 4.78 -12.09
CA GLU A 252 48.47 3.39 -11.61
C GLU A 252 47.07 2.89 -11.25
N GLU A 253 46.30 3.77 -10.63
CA GLU A 253 44.90 3.53 -10.32
C GLU A 253 44.08 3.24 -11.60
N ARG A 254 44.27 4.01 -12.69
CA ARG A 254 43.61 3.74 -13.98
C ARG A 254 43.99 2.39 -14.59
N ARG A 255 45.29 2.05 -14.66
CA ARG A 255 45.75 0.75 -15.21
C ARG A 255 45.16 -0.42 -14.44
N GLN A 256 45.19 -0.30 -13.11
CA GLN A 256 44.61 -1.32 -12.27
C GLN A 256 43.10 -1.43 -12.57
N ARG A 257 42.35 -0.32 -12.68
CA ARG A 257 40.90 -0.36 -12.93
C ARG A 257 40.57 -1.19 -14.19
N GLU A 258 41.39 -1.08 -15.23
CA GLU A 258 41.28 -1.86 -16.47
C GLU A 258 41.50 -3.36 -16.22
N GLU A 259 42.56 -3.76 -15.50
CA GLU A 259 42.83 -5.18 -15.17
C GLU A 259 41.70 -5.84 -14.35
N PHE A 260 41.01 -5.07 -13.49
CA PHE A 260 39.89 -5.60 -12.73
C PHE A 260 38.61 -5.75 -13.56
N ILE A 261 38.38 -4.85 -14.52
CA ILE A 261 37.27 -5.01 -15.48
C ILE A 261 37.48 -6.28 -16.29
N ASP A 262 38.72 -6.60 -16.66
CA ASP A 262 39.07 -7.85 -17.35
C ASP A 262 38.83 -9.09 -16.45
N TRP A 263 39.21 -9.02 -15.17
CA TRP A 263 38.94 -10.10 -14.19
C TRP A 263 37.45 -10.36 -13.97
N LEU A 264 36.66 -9.29 -13.82
CA LEU A 264 35.20 -9.36 -13.69
C LEU A 264 34.57 -10.08 -14.89
N ASP A 265 35.12 -9.88 -16.08
CA ASP A 265 34.61 -10.50 -17.29
C ASP A 265 34.81 -12.00 -17.35
N VAL A 266 35.95 -12.47 -16.84
CA VAL A 266 36.27 -13.89 -16.76
C VAL A 266 35.33 -14.62 -15.78
N HIS A 267 34.98 -13.99 -14.66
CA HIS A 267 34.23 -14.64 -13.57
C HIS A 267 32.71 -14.54 -13.72
N CYS A 268 32.21 -13.55 -14.45
CA CYS A 268 30.78 -13.37 -14.67
C CYS A 268 30.18 -14.41 -15.66
N LYS A 269 31.00 -15.04 -16.53
CA LYS A 269 30.53 -16.04 -17.51
C LYS A 269 30.04 -17.37 -16.89
N ARG A 270 30.34 -17.61 -15.61
CA ARG A 270 30.17 -18.94 -14.99
C ARG A 270 28.76 -19.22 -14.45
N ASP A 271 27.94 -18.19 -14.22
CA ASP A 271 26.58 -18.34 -13.68
C ASP A 271 25.47 -17.85 -14.62
N GLY A 272 25.82 -17.52 -15.87
CA GLY A 272 24.88 -17.03 -16.88
C GLY A 272 24.43 -15.58 -16.68
N SER A 273 25.02 -14.83 -15.74
CA SER A 273 24.78 -13.39 -15.60
C SER A 273 25.63 -12.56 -16.59
N VAL A 274 25.12 -11.38 -16.99
CA VAL A 274 25.75 -10.55 -18.04
C VAL A 274 27.07 -9.97 -17.56
N CYS A 275 28.12 -10.24 -18.33
CA CYS A 275 29.50 -9.88 -18.01
C CYS A 275 29.83 -8.43 -18.37
N LEU A 276 30.75 -7.85 -17.61
CA LEU A 276 31.06 -6.42 -17.60
C LEU A 276 31.70 -5.90 -18.88
N THR A 277 32.41 -6.72 -19.68
CA THR A 277 32.96 -6.26 -20.98
C THR A 277 31.88 -6.03 -22.04
N SER A 278 30.68 -6.60 -21.87
CA SER A 278 29.56 -6.30 -22.79
C SER A 278 29.08 -4.85 -22.64
N LEU A 279 29.32 -4.24 -21.47
CA LEU A 279 28.95 -2.85 -21.16
C LEU A 279 30.06 -1.83 -21.49
N GLU A 280 31.30 -2.26 -21.76
CA GLU A 280 32.43 -1.37 -22.12
C GLU A 280 32.26 -0.70 -23.49
N LYS A 281 31.32 -1.17 -24.32
CA LYS A 281 30.93 -0.48 -25.56
C LYS A 281 29.96 0.68 -25.35
N LEU A 282 29.52 0.94 -24.12
CA LEU A 282 28.70 2.10 -23.84
C LEU A 282 29.58 3.34 -23.87
N PRO A 283 29.23 4.35 -24.67
CA PRO A 283 30.03 5.57 -24.77
C PRO A 283 30.21 6.17 -23.38
N GLU A 284 31.38 6.76 -23.12
CA GLU A 284 31.65 7.65 -21.98
C GLU A 284 30.69 8.86 -22.07
N SER A 285 29.44 8.61 -21.75
CA SER A 285 28.37 9.58 -21.64
C SER A 285 28.54 10.22 -20.28
N GLU A 286 29.18 11.39 -20.27
CA GLU A 286 29.29 12.25 -19.09
C GLU A 286 27.88 12.63 -18.61
N GLY A 287 27.40 11.88 -17.62
CA GLY A 287 26.39 12.34 -16.65
C GLY A 287 24.93 12.27 -17.08
N ASP A 288 24.36 11.06 -17.20
CA ASP A 288 23.02 10.71 -16.67
C ASP A 288 22.58 9.26 -16.91
N ASP A 289 23.43 8.39 -17.48
CA ASP A 289 23.00 7.04 -17.92
C ASP A 289 22.79 6.00 -16.81
N PHE A 290 23.03 6.31 -15.53
CA PHE A 290 22.93 5.32 -14.44
C PHE A 290 21.54 4.67 -14.32
N PRO A 291 20.41 5.42 -14.36
CA PRO A 291 19.09 4.80 -14.30
C PRO A 291 18.83 3.87 -15.49
N ARG A 292 19.28 4.24 -16.69
CA ARG A 292 19.12 3.42 -17.91
C ARG A 292 19.93 2.13 -17.84
N LEU A 293 21.17 2.21 -17.37
CA LEU A 293 22.03 1.03 -17.19
C LEU A 293 21.54 0.13 -16.06
N SER A 294 21.08 0.73 -14.97
CA SER A 294 20.48 -0.01 -13.86
C SER A 294 19.24 -0.75 -14.32
N GLU A 295 18.46 -0.11 -15.19
CA GLU A 295 17.24 -0.68 -15.75
C GLU A 295 17.51 -1.85 -16.69
N GLU A 296 18.49 -1.72 -17.58
CA GLU A 296 18.90 -2.77 -18.51
C GLU A 296 19.45 -4.00 -17.76
N LEU A 297 20.35 -3.77 -16.81
CA LEU A 297 20.91 -4.82 -15.96
C LEU A 297 19.84 -5.51 -15.10
N ALA A 298 18.95 -4.73 -14.50
CA ALA A 298 17.86 -5.27 -13.70
C ALA A 298 16.88 -6.08 -14.56
N SER A 299 16.74 -5.75 -15.84
CA SER A 299 15.93 -6.52 -16.79
C SER A 299 16.51 -7.89 -17.08
N GLN A 300 17.80 -7.95 -17.32
CA GLN A 300 18.52 -9.20 -17.57
C GLN A 300 18.55 -10.08 -16.32
N ASP A 301 18.88 -9.51 -15.16
CA ASP A 301 18.91 -10.25 -13.90
C ASP A 301 17.52 -10.75 -13.49
N PHE A 302 16.46 -10.01 -13.82
CA PHE A 302 15.09 -10.43 -13.55
C PHE A 302 14.73 -11.72 -14.28
N GLU A 303 15.06 -11.83 -15.57
CA GLU A 303 14.78 -13.04 -16.35
C GLU A 303 15.44 -14.27 -15.70
N HIS A 304 16.71 -14.15 -15.35
CA HIS A 304 17.45 -15.22 -14.69
C HIS A 304 16.83 -15.59 -13.33
N LEU A 305 16.52 -14.60 -12.49
CA LEU A 305 15.90 -14.83 -11.19
C LEU A 305 14.48 -15.39 -11.33
N ALA A 306 13.69 -14.91 -12.28
CA ALA A 306 12.32 -15.38 -12.50
C ALA A 306 12.30 -16.85 -12.91
N ILE A 307 13.27 -17.31 -13.71
CA ILE A 307 13.47 -18.73 -14.00
C ILE A 307 13.93 -19.47 -12.74
N LYS A 308 14.99 -18.99 -12.08
CA LYS A 308 15.59 -19.63 -10.88
C LYS A 308 14.56 -19.83 -9.75
N TYR A 309 13.67 -18.88 -9.54
CA TYR A 309 12.64 -18.95 -8.50
C TYR A 309 11.28 -19.48 -9.01
N GLY A 310 11.21 -19.97 -10.25
CA GLY A 310 10.03 -20.64 -10.82
C GLY A 310 8.88 -19.72 -11.23
N VAL A 311 9.05 -18.40 -11.14
CA VAL A 311 8.05 -17.39 -11.54
C VAL A 311 7.78 -17.49 -13.05
N ALA A 312 8.85 -17.51 -13.86
CA ALA A 312 8.73 -17.58 -15.31
C ALA A 312 8.12 -18.90 -15.77
N GLU A 313 8.45 -20.03 -15.14
CA GLU A 313 7.89 -21.31 -15.53
C GLU A 313 6.40 -21.41 -15.29
N GLN A 314 5.89 -20.83 -14.20
CA GLN A 314 4.48 -20.93 -13.85
C GLN A 314 3.61 -19.91 -14.57
N LEU A 315 4.15 -18.73 -14.88
CA LEU A 315 3.42 -17.65 -15.56
C LEU A 315 3.61 -17.66 -17.08
N ALA A 316 4.80 -17.98 -17.60
CA ALA A 316 5.11 -17.91 -19.04
C ALA A 316 4.82 -19.21 -19.84
N LYS A 317 4.71 -20.38 -19.20
CA LYS A 317 4.38 -21.65 -19.91
C LYS A 317 2.89 -21.77 -20.28
N ARG A 318 2.05 -20.77 -19.98
CA ARG A 318 0.60 -20.78 -20.30
C ARG A 318 0.32 -20.22 -21.70
N PRO A 319 -0.76 -20.67 -22.38
CA PRO A 319 -1.10 -20.22 -23.73
C PRO A 319 -1.39 -18.71 -23.72
N GLY A 320 -0.61 -17.94 -24.52
CA GLY A 320 -0.59 -16.46 -24.47
C GLY A 320 0.70 -15.89 -23.88
N LYS A 321 1.86 -16.43 -24.30
CA LYS A 321 3.21 -16.19 -23.77
C LYS A 321 3.48 -14.71 -23.43
N LEU A 322 3.37 -14.33 -22.16
CA LEU A 322 4.05 -13.13 -21.68
C LEU A 322 5.55 -13.36 -21.76
N SER A 323 6.28 -12.42 -22.35
CA SER A 323 7.73 -12.43 -22.27
C SER A 323 8.17 -12.14 -20.82
N THR A 324 9.39 -12.53 -20.48
CA THR A 324 10.03 -12.20 -19.19
C THR A 324 10.14 -10.68 -19.02
N SER A 325 10.34 -9.93 -20.10
CA SER A 325 10.28 -8.47 -20.12
C SER A 325 8.90 -7.92 -19.79
N ASP A 326 7.82 -8.49 -20.33
CA ASP A 326 6.46 -8.07 -19.99
C ASP A 326 6.20 -8.34 -18.51
N LEU A 327 6.51 -9.55 -18.04
CA LEU A 327 6.39 -9.93 -16.63
C LEU A 327 7.10 -8.94 -15.70
N ARG A 328 8.28 -8.46 -16.09
CA ARG A 328 9.03 -7.45 -15.34
C ARG A 328 8.33 -6.10 -15.34
N GLY A 329 7.94 -5.60 -16.51
CA GLY A 329 7.21 -4.34 -16.63
C GLY A 329 5.98 -4.34 -15.73
N LEU A 330 5.28 -5.46 -15.67
CA LEU A 330 4.09 -5.64 -14.86
C LEU A 330 4.41 -5.71 -13.36
N SER A 331 5.49 -6.40 -12.99
CA SER A 331 5.92 -6.56 -11.59
C SER A 331 6.36 -5.24 -10.93
N LYS A 332 6.83 -4.25 -11.71
CA LYS A 332 7.26 -2.94 -11.18
C LYS A 332 6.12 -2.08 -10.66
N GLY A 333 4.96 -2.20 -11.30
CA GLY A 333 3.73 -1.51 -10.89
C GLY A 333 2.93 -2.28 -9.85
N TYR A 334 3.33 -3.52 -9.56
CA TYR A 334 2.56 -4.44 -8.74
C TYR A 334 2.61 -4.05 -7.25
N GLN A 335 1.43 -3.90 -6.63
CA GLN A 335 1.30 -3.78 -5.19
C GLN A 335 0.85 -5.12 -4.60
N PRO A 336 1.52 -5.62 -3.54
CA PRO A 336 1.07 -6.83 -2.84
C PRO A 336 -0.32 -6.61 -2.23
N LEU A 337 -1.13 -7.67 -2.15
CA LEU A 337 -2.52 -7.59 -1.66
C LEU A 337 -2.63 -7.12 -0.21
N ALA A 338 -1.59 -7.38 0.57
CA ALA A 338 -1.37 -6.72 1.83
C ALA A 338 0.05 -6.15 1.82
N LYS A 339 0.19 -4.89 2.25
CA LYS A 339 1.48 -4.34 2.65
C LYS A 339 1.96 -5.11 3.89
N PRO A 340 3.24 -5.51 3.94
CA PRO A 340 3.78 -6.28 5.06
C PRO A 340 3.57 -5.56 6.40
N THR A 341 3.01 -6.28 7.39
CA THR A 341 2.85 -5.86 8.79
C THR A 341 4.06 -6.22 9.67
N THR A 342 5.07 -6.89 9.10
CA THR A 342 6.28 -7.26 9.83
C THR A 342 6.90 -6.00 10.44
N ARG A 343 7.05 -6.04 11.77
CA ARG A 343 7.71 -5.00 12.58
C ARG A 343 9.02 -4.69 11.89
N ARG A 344 9.09 -3.53 11.23
CA ARG A 344 10.28 -3.11 10.50
C ARG A 344 11.41 -3.13 11.50
N VAL A 345 12.37 -4.02 11.29
CA VAL A 345 13.58 -3.97 12.07
C VAL A 345 14.31 -2.70 11.65
N LYS A 346 14.28 -1.72 12.55
CA LYS A 346 15.00 -0.47 12.39
C LYS A 346 16.48 -0.73 12.58
N ILE A 347 17.18 -1.07 11.51
CA ILE A 347 18.63 -0.90 11.45
C ILE A 347 18.96 0.22 10.46
N TRP A 348 19.70 1.19 11.00
CA TRP A 348 19.96 2.56 10.54
C TRP A 348 20.69 2.68 9.20
N GLY A 349 20.48 3.81 8.49
CA GLY A 349 21.25 4.17 7.29
C GLY A 349 20.54 5.01 6.20
N VAL A 350 20.99 6.25 6.03
CA VAL A 350 21.71 6.74 4.85
C VAL A 350 21.16 6.42 3.45
N ARG A 351 20.51 7.40 2.80
CA ARG A 351 20.68 7.64 1.36
C ARG A 351 21.80 8.67 1.17
N LEU A 352 23.02 8.20 0.90
CA LEU A 352 24.11 9.05 0.41
C LEU A 352 25.00 8.24 -0.53
N PHE A 353 24.95 8.57 -1.82
CA PHE A 353 26.03 8.22 -2.74
C PHE A 353 27.32 8.94 -2.29
N THR A 354 28.17 8.24 -1.51
CA THR A 354 29.64 8.41 -1.45
C THR A 354 30.28 7.30 -0.62
N VAL A 355 31.06 6.46 -1.30
CA VAL A 355 32.20 5.62 -0.89
C VAL A 355 32.48 5.53 0.63
N ALA A 356 31.81 4.62 1.33
CA ALA A 356 32.27 4.03 2.58
C ALA A 356 31.86 2.55 2.63
N LEU A 357 32.54 1.75 1.79
CA LEU A 357 32.50 0.27 1.67
C LEU A 357 31.10 -0.37 1.51
N LEU A 358 31.04 -1.51 0.81
CA LEU A 358 29.83 -2.32 0.60
C LEU A 358 29.06 -2.71 1.89
N GLY A 359 29.56 -2.39 3.09
CA GLY A 359 28.88 -2.55 4.36
C GLY A 359 27.59 -1.72 4.51
N LEU A 360 27.51 -0.53 3.91
CA LEU A 360 26.28 0.29 3.94
C LEU A 360 25.20 -0.19 2.95
N TYR A 361 25.58 -0.96 1.93
CA TYR A 361 24.68 -1.43 0.88
C TYR A 361 23.62 -2.41 1.38
N THR A 362 23.94 -3.19 2.42
CA THR A 362 23.00 -4.10 3.11
C THR A 362 21.68 -3.42 3.47
N LYS A 363 21.78 -2.13 3.78
CA LYS A 363 20.67 -1.32 4.25
C LYS A 363 19.80 -0.77 3.12
N ASP A 364 20.40 -0.41 1.98
CA ASP A 364 19.67 0.00 0.78
C ASP A 364 18.94 -1.18 0.13
N VAL A 365 19.52 -2.39 0.17
CA VAL A 365 18.84 -3.61 -0.28
C VAL A 365 17.55 -3.83 0.51
N VAL A 366 17.60 -3.73 1.84
CA VAL A 366 16.42 -3.85 2.71
C VAL A 366 15.39 -2.73 2.44
N ASP A 367 15.85 -1.51 2.16
CA ASP A 367 14.98 -0.37 1.84
C ASP A 367 14.32 -0.49 0.45
N VAL A 368 14.96 -1.15 -0.53
CA VAL A 368 14.38 -1.46 -1.85
C VAL A 368 13.21 -2.45 -1.74
N PHE A 369 13.25 -3.37 -0.77
CA PHE A 369 12.11 -4.23 -0.43
C PHE A 369 10.98 -3.50 0.33
N SER A 370 11.06 -2.17 0.50
CA SER A 370 10.08 -1.37 1.26
C SER A 370 9.37 -0.26 0.48
N ARG A 371 9.57 -0.14 -0.84
CA ARG A 371 8.93 0.90 -1.68
C ARG A 371 7.67 0.38 -2.39
N ASP A 372 6.61 1.20 -2.36
CA ASP A 372 5.37 1.04 -3.14
C ASP A 372 5.32 2.10 -4.27
N THR A 373 4.75 1.76 -5.44
CA THR A 373 4.49 2.70 -6.57
C THR A 373 3.01 3.19 -6.59
N SER A 374 2.51 3.88 -7.64
CA SER A 374 1.15 4.49 -7.70
C SER A 374 0.09 3.75 -8.55
N ALA A 375 -1.20 4.09 -8.37
CA ALA A 375 -2.36 3.22 -8.61
C ALA A 375 -3.01 3.19 -10.01
N LEU A 376 -2.83 4.19 -10.87
CA LEU A 376 -3.64 4.33 -12.08
C LEU A 376 -3.14 3.60 -13.33
N ASP A 377 -1.83 3.30 -13.44
CA ASP A 377 -1.29 2.45 -14.52
C ASP A 377 -1.57 0.93 -14.29
N ARG A 378 -2.27 0.57 -13.19
CA ARG A 378 -2.33 -0.81 -12.66
C ARG A 378 -3.44 -1.70 -13.20
N ALA A 379 -4.57 -1.14 -13.61
CA ALA A 379 -5.70 -1.95 -14.07
C ALA A 379 -5.44 -2.60 -15.44
N ALA A 380 -4.74 -1.89 -16.34
CA ALA A 380 -4.40 -2.41 -17.67
C ALA A 380 -3.33 -3.52 -17.61
N VAL A 381 -2.34 -3.33 -16.74
CA VAL A 381 -1.24 -4.26 -16.46
C VAL A 381 -1.76 -5.62 -15.97
N VAL A 382 -2.63 -5.66 -14.97
CA VAL A 382 -3.10 -6.93 -14.38
C VAL A 382 -3.95 -7.76 -15.36
N THR A 383 -4.75 -7.12 -16.21
CA THR A 383 -5.51 -7.83 -17.27
C THR A 383 -4.61 -8.49 -18.32
N SER A 384 -3.34 -8.09 -18.40
CA SER A 384 -2.36 -8.66 -19.33
C SER A 384 -1.52 -9.79 -18.73
N ILE A 385 -1.43 -9.94 -17.40
CA ILE A 385 -0.57 -10.93 -16.70
C ILE A 385 -1.13 -12.37 -16.84
N VAL A 386 -2.45 -12.54 -17.02
CA VAL A 386 -3.08 -13.88 -16.98
C VAL A 386 -4.27 -13.96 -17.93
N PRO A 387 -4.23 -14.81 -18.97
CA PRO A 387 -5.44 -15.16 -19.70
C PRO A 387 -6.34 -16.03 -18.80
N PHE A 388 -7.27 -15.36 -18.12
CA PHE A 388 -8.50 -15.81 -17.48
C PHE A 388 -8.61 -17.31 -17.16
N VAL A 389 -8.10 -17.67 -15.97
CA VAL A 389 -8.10 -19.05 -15.50
C VAL A 389 -9.42 -19.36 -14.80
N GLY A 390 -10.18 -20.26 -15.43
CA GLY A 390 -11.50 -20.71 -14.99
C GLY A 390 -12.49 -20.54 -16.12
N CYS A 391 -12.66 -19.31 -16.56
CA CYS A 391 -13.66 -18.95 -17.56
C CYS A 391 -13.20 -19.20 -19.00
N GLY A 392 -11.90 -19.03 -19.31
CA GLY A 392 -11.36 -19.32 -20.64
C GLY A 392 -11.45 -20.80 -21.03
N VAL A 393 -11.23 -21.70 -20.07
CA VAL A 393 -11.30 -23.16 -20.29
C VAL A 393 -12.76 -23.61 -20.43
N GLY A 394 -13.67 -23.07 -19.61
CA GLY A 394 -15.11 -23.33 -19.72
C GLY A 394 -15.74 -22.74 -20.98
N ALA A 395 -15.32 -21.54 -21.40
CA ALA A 395 -15.77 -20.90 -22.63
C ALA A 395 -15.28 -21.64 -23.88
N ALA A 396 -14.03 -22.12 -23.88
CA ALA A 396 -13.51 -22.96 -24.96
C ALA A 396 -14.28 -24.29 -25.09
N ALA A 397 -14.63 -24.91 -23.96
CA ALA A 397 -15.46 -26.11 -23.94
C ALA A 397 -16.91 -25.84 -24.38
N LYS A 398 -17.53 -24.73 -23.95
CA LYS A 398 -18.90 -24.32 -24.35
C LYS A 398 -18.98 -23.85 -25.82
N ALA A 399 -17.92 -23.25 -26.35
CA ALA A 399 -17.81 -22.88 -27.77
C ALA A 399 -17.86 -24.13 -28.67
N GLN A 400 -17.37 -25.27 -28.20
CA GLN A 400 -17.45 -26.55 -28.90
C GLN A 400 -18.89 -27.13 -28.95
N HIS A 401 -19.78 -26.68 -28.06
CA HIS A 401 -21.17 -27.11 -27.96
C HIS A 401 -22.20 -26.06 -28.43
N ASN A 402 -21.75 -24.96 -29.05
CA ASN A 402 -22.60 -23.89 -29.63
C ASN A 402 -23.58 -23.23 -28.63
N GLN A 403 -23.25 -23.21 -27.33
CA GLN A 403 -24.05 -22.63 -26.25
C GLN A 403 -23.25 -21.56 -25.49
N THR A 404 -22.91 -20.45 -26.16
CA THR A 404 -22.21 -19.35 -25.48
C THR A 404 -23.18 -18.19 -25.22
N ASP A 405 -23.54 -18.00 -23.95
CA ASP A 405 -24.03 -16.72 -23.49
C ASP A 405 -22.80 -15.79 -23.32
N LEU A 406 -22.77 -14.75 -24.15
CA LEU A 406 -21.66 -13.81 -24.23
C LEU A 406 -21.55 -12.97 -22.96
N ALA A 407 -22.67 -12.72 -22.26
CA ALA A 407 -22.67 -12.03 -20.97
C ALA A 407 -22.17 -12.94 -19.84
N ASP A 408 -22.54 -14.23 -19.86
CA ASP A 408 -22.01 -15.24 -18.94
C ASP A 408 -20.51 -15.49 -19.16
N THR A 409 -20.00 -15.36 -20.38
CA THR A 409 -18.55 -15.43 -20.57
C THR A 409 -17.87 -14.17 -20.02
N THR A 410 -18.44 -12.99 -20.31
CA THR A 410 -17.80 -11.71 -19.96
C THR A 410 -17.67 -11.48 -18.45
N LEU A 411 -18.73 -11.64 -17.64
CA LEU A 411 -18.55 -11.42 -16.18
C LEU A 411 -17.67 -12.50 -15.53
N CYS A 412 -17.57 -13.68 -16.13
CA CYS A 412 -16.66 -14.72 -15.67
C CYS A 412 -15.22 -14.23 -15.79
N LEU A 413 -14.86 -13.69 -16.97
CA LEU A 413 -13.56 -13.09 -17.23
C LEU A 413 -13.29 -11.87 -16.32
N VAL A 414 -14.30 -11.04 -16.06
CA VAL A 414 -14.20 -9.91 -15.13
C VAL A 414 -13.95 -10.41 -13.70
N GLY A 415 -14.65 -11.46 -13.27
CA GLY A 415 -14.45 -12.09 -11.98
C GLY A 415 -13.03 -12.60 -11.81
N ASP A 416 -12.51 -13.32 -12.82
CA ASP A 416 -11.13 -13.82 -12.85
C ASP A 416 -10.09 -12.68 -12.83
N ALA A 417 -10.34 -11.58 -13.55
CA ALA A 417 -9.44 -10.42 -13.56
C ALA A 417 -9.43 -9.70 -12.20
N LEU A 418 -10.60 -9.53 -11.58
CA LEU A 418 -10.72 -8.91 -10.27
C LEU A 418 -9.94 -9.72 -9.22
N PHE A 419 -9.91 -11.05 -9.32
CA PHE A 419 -9.14 -11.92 -8.42
C PHE A 419 -7.63 -11.64 -8.38
N LEU A 420 -7.08 -11.02 -9.42
CA LEU A 420 -5.66 -10.71 -9.55
C LEU A 420 -5.33 -9.29 -9.10
N THR A 421 -6.33 -8.55 -8.63
CA THR A 421 -6.21 -7.18 -8.14
C THR A 421 -6.53 -7.13 -6.64
N PRO A 422 -6.22 -6.01 -5.96
CA PRO A 422 -6.75 -5.73 -4.63
C PRO A 422 -8.29 -5.83 -4.54
N ALA A 423 -8.98 -5.71 -5.68
CA ALA A 423 -10.42 -5.90 -5.80
C ALA A 423 -10.85 -7.39 -5.92
N TRP A 424 -10.01 -8.36 -5.58
CA TRP A 424 -10.38 -9.79 -5.60
C TRP A 424 -11.65 -10.16 -4.82
N PRO A 425 -12.08 -9.45 -3.75
CA PRO A 425 -13.37 -9.71 -3.14
C PRO A 425 -14.53 -9.41 -4.10
N LEU A 426 -14.39 -8.41 -4.98
CA LEU A 426 -15.36 -8.16 -6.07
C LEU A 426 -15.33 -9.31 -7.09
N GLY A 427 -14.18 -9.93 -7.33
CA GLY A 427 -14.07 -11.15 -8.14
C GLY A 427 -14.92 -12.29 -7.59
N LEU A 428 -14.85 -12.55 -6.27
CA LEU A 428 -15.77 -13.47 -5.59
C LEU A 428 -17.24 -13.04 -5.80
N VAL A 429 -17.59 -11.77 -5.55
CA VAL A 429 -18.97 -11.28 -5.74
C VAL A 429 -19.47 -11.57 -7.16
N VAL A 430 -18.65 -11.30 -8.18
CA VAL A 430 -19.04 -11.53 -9.58
C VAL A 430 -19.27 -13.01 -9.85
N HIS A 431 -18.39 -13.89 -9.37
CA HIS A 431 -18.55 -15.34 -9.52
C HIS A 431 -19.76 -15.90 -8.75
N PHE A 432 -20.03 -15.39 -7.55
CA PHE A 432 -21.13 -15.87 -6.71
C PHE A 432 -22.48 -15.22 -6.99
N SER A 433 -22.52 -14.01 -7.55
CA SER A 433 -23.77 -13.33 -7.93
C SER A 433 -24.56 -14.13 -8.96
N ARG A 434 -23.87 -14.86 -9.84
CA ARG A 434 -24.49 -15.74 -10.85
C ARG A 434 -25.16 -16.94 -10.22
N PHE A 435 -24.42 -17.63 -9.35
CA PHE A 435 -24.94 -18.77 -8.62
C PHE A 435 -26.11 -18.35 -7.71
N PHE A 436 -26.01 -17.18 -7.10
CA PHE A 436 -27.05 -16.61 -6.26
C PHE A 436 -28.35 -16.34 -7.03
N LEU A 437 -28.26 -15.69 -8.19
CA LEU A 437 -29.44 -15.41 -9.01
C LEU A 437 -30.15 -16.70 -9.46
N ASP A 438 -29.40 -17.71 -9.89
CA ASP A 438 -29.98 -18.99 -10.33
C ASP A 438 -30.56 -19.80 -9.15
N ALA A 439 -29.84 -19.89 -8.02
CA ALA A 439 -30.30 -20.61 -6.84
C ALA A 439 -31.55 -19.97 -6.20
N VAL A 440 -31.58 -18.64 -6.10
CA VAL A 440 -32.74 -17.91 -5.57
C VAL A 440 -33.94 -18.05 -6.51
N ARG A 441 -33.71 -17.92 -7.83
CA ARG A 441 -34.76 -18.03 -8.83
C ARG A 441 -35.39 -19.42 -8.85
N ASP A 442 -34.59 -20.47 -8.93
CA ASP A 442 -35.08 -21.86 -8.99
C ASP A 442 -35.76 -22.27 -7.67
N TYR A 443 -35.26 -21.80 -6.53
CA TYR A 443 -35.88 -22.04 -5.22
C TYR A 443 -37.27 -21.39 -5.12
N PHE A 444 -37.41 -20.14 -5.56
CA PHE A 444 -38.70 -19.45 -5.54
C PHE A 444 -39.70 -19.93 -6.62
N TYR A 445 -39.25 -20.59 -7.70
CA TYR A 445 -40.18 -21.18 -8.69
C TYR A 445 -40.83 -22.49 -8.22
N SER A 446 -40.31 -23.12 -7.16
CA SER A 446 -40.69 -24.48 -6.76
C SER A 446 -41.77 -24.58 -5.66
N THR A 447 -42.20 -23.48 -5.04
CA THR A 447 -43.04 -23.56 -3.83
C THR A 447 -44.33 -22.75 -3.88
N ASP A 448 -45.45 -23.48 -3.97
CA ASP A 448 -46.79 -22.98 -3.69
C ASP A 448 -47.01 -22.90 -2.16
N ARG A 449 -47.41 -21.70 -1.70
CA ARG A 449 -47.83 -21.30 -0.33
C ARG A 449 -46.72 -20.83 0.62
N PHE A 450 -46.84 -19.55 0.98
CA PHE A 450 -46.01 -18.82 1.93
C PHE A 450 -46.67 -18.78 3.31
N GLN A 451 -46.05 -19.39 4.32
CA GLN A 451 -46.44 -19.27 5.73
C GLN A 451 -45.38 -18.44 6.50
N PRO A 452 -45.76 -17.45 7.33
CA PRO A 452 -44.82 -16.58 8.05
C PRO A 452 -43.78 -17.33 8.87
N GLU A 453 -44.16 -18.41 9.55
CA GLU A 453 -43.27 -19.26 10.36
C GLU A 453 -42.19 -19.96 9.52
N THR A 454 -42.45 -20.17 8.23
CA THR A 454 -41.49 -20.80 7.31
C THR A 454 -40.52 -19.79 6.68
N LEU A 455 -40.75 -18.48 6.80
CA LEU A 455 -39.93 -17.47 6.11
C LEU A 455 -38.50 -17.40 6.66
N THR A 456 -38.34 -17.31 7.98
CA THR A 456 -37.02 -17.30 8.62
C THR A 456 -36.27 -18.60 8.39
N GLN A 457 -36.98 -19.73 8.42
CA GLN A 457 -36.41 -21.03 8.11
C GLN A 457 -35.89 -21.07 6.67
N ARG A 458 -36.70 -20.64 5.69
CA ARG A 458 -36.31 -20.62 4.27
C ARG A 458 -35.17 -19.67 3.99
N GLN A 459 -35.17 -18.48 4.59
CA GLN A 459 -34.05 -17.54 4.52
C GLN A 459 -32.76 -18.20 5.04
N THR A 460 -32.84 -18.86 6.19
CA THR A 460 -31.70 -19.56 6.80
C THR A 460 -31.23 -20.72 5.92
N GLU A 461 -32.14 -21.55 5.41
CA GLU A 461 -31.82 -22.67 4.51
C GLU A 461 -31.15 -22.20 3.23
N GLY A 462 -31.68 -21.14 2.60
CA GLY A 462 -31.08 -20.56 1.40
C GLY A 462 -29.70 -19.94 1.66
N TRP A 463 -29.52 -19.27 2.81
CA TRP A 463 -28.20 -18.77 3.21
C TRP A 463 -27.20 -19.90 3.49
N LEU A 464 -27.63 -20.98 4.15
CA LEU A 464 -26.79 -22.15 4.39
C LEU A 464 -26.43 -22.87 3.08
N ALA A 465 -27.35 -22.95 2.13
CA ALA A 465 -27.08 -23.47 0.80
C ALA A 465 -26.04 -22.63 0.05
N TYR A 466 -26.17 -21.29 0.12
CA TYR A 466 -25.17 -20.37 -0.41
C TYR A 466 -23.79 -20.58 0.24
N CYS A 467 -23.73 -20.63 1.58
CA CYS A 467 -22.50 -20.91 2.32
C CYS A 467 -21.82 -22.20 1.86
N LYS A 468 -22.61 -23.26 1.62
CA LYS A 468 -22.10 -24.56 1.15
C LYS A 468 -21.55 -24.49 -0.28
N GLU A 469 -22.08 -23.60 -1.12
CA GLU A 469 -21.52 -23.35 -2.45
C GLU A 469 -20.17 -22.65 -2.37
N VAL A 470 -20.11 -21.60 -1.55
CA VAL A 470 -18.86 -20.88 -1.28
C VAL A 470 -17.81 -21.85 -0.79
N GLU A 471 -18.15 -22.68 0.18
CA GLU A 471 -17.26 -23.71 0.70
C GLU A 471 -16.76 -24.64 -0.42
N ARG A 472 -17.64 -25.10 -1.31
CA ARG A 472 -17.25 -25.98 -2.42
C ARG A 472 -16.30 -25.31 -3.40
N TYR A 473 -16.56 -24.04 -3.76
CA TYR A 473 -15.68 -23.27 -4.62
C TYR A 473 -14.32 -23.04 -3.96
N MET A 474 -14.29 -22.70 -2.67
CA MET A 474 -13.06 -22.49 -1.93
C MET A 474 -12.24 -23.77 -1.80
N HIS A 475 -12.85 -24.95 -1.87
CA HIS A 475 -12.14 -26.24 -1.94
C HIS A 475 -11.75 -26.65 -3.38
N SER A 476 -12.19 -25.91 -4.40
CA SER A 476 -11.99 -26.29 -5.80
C SER A 476 -10.55 -26.06 -6.28
N ALA A 477 -10.18 -26.77 -7.35
CA ALA A 477 -8.92 -26.56 -8.06
C ALA A 477 -8.84 -25.19 -8.76
N VAL A 478 -9.98 -24.54 -9.04
CA VAL A 478 -10.02 -23.20 -9.62
C VAL A 478 -9.51 -22.18 -8.61
N PHE A 479 -10.02 -22.24 -7.38
CA PHE A 479 -9.55 -21.37 -6.30
C PHE A 479 -8.08 -21.64 -5.96
N GLU A 480 -7.64 -22.90 -5.96
CA GLU A 480 -6.22 -23.27 -5.84
C GLU A 480 -5.35 -22.59 -6.90
N ALA A 481 -5.79 -22.62 -8.17
CA ALA A 481 -5.07 -22.00 -9.27
C ALA A 481 -5.00 -20.47 -9.11
N ASN A 482 -6.06 -19.84 -8.62
CA ASN A 482 -6.11 -18.40 -8.36
C ASN A 482 -5.14 -17.99 -7.25
N ILE A 483 -5.13 -18.69 -6.11
CA ILE A 483 -4.15 -18.45 -5.03
C ILE A 483 -2.72 -18.64 -5.57
N ARG A 484 -2.46 -19.71 -6.34
CA ARG A 484 -1.14 -19.96 -6.92
C ARG A 484 -0.70 -18.83 -7.85
N THR A 485 -1.58 -18.38 -8.73
CA THR A 485 -1.29 -17.28 -9.65
C THR A 485 -1.02 -15.98 -8.89
N GLN A 486 -1.83 -15.68 -7.87
CA GLN A 486 -1.64 -14.53 -6.98
C GLN A 486 -0.28 -14.58 -6.26
N TYR A 487 0.08 -15.74 -5.71
CA TYR A 487 1.38 -15.96 -5.08
C TYR A 487 2.55 -15.75 -6.07
N MET A 488 2.43 -16.24 -7.30
CA MET A 488 3.46 -16.04 -8.32
C MET A 488 3.57 -14.58 -8.77
N ALA A 489 2.47 -13.82 -8.77
CA ALA A 489 2.50 -12.38 -9.06
C ALA A 489 3.22 -11.60 -7.95
N GLU A 490 2.93 -11.88 -6.67
CA GLU A 490 3.66 -11.25 -5.56
C GLU A 490 5.15 -11.65 -5.58
N LEU A 491 5.46 -12.91 -5.88
CA LEU A 491 6.83 -13.38 -6.01
C LEU A 491 7.56 -12.73 -7.20
N ALA A 492 6.87 -12.46 -8.31
CA ALA A 492 7.44 -11.71 -9.43
C ALA A 492 7.85 -10.30 -8.98
N ALA A 493 7.05 -9.62 -8.17
CA ALA A 493 7.40 -8.31 -7.60
C ALA A 493 8.61 -8.39 -6.66
N VAL A 494 8.72 -9.42 -5.83
CA VAL A 494 9.91 -9.69 -5.00
C VAL A 494 11.16 -9.87 -5.88
N VAL A 495 11.05 -10.70 -6.92
CA VAL A 495 12.16 -10.98 -7.85
C VAL A 495 12.58 -9.73 -8.65
N SER A 496 11.62 -8.87 -9.02
CA SER A 496 11.87 -7.59 -9.70
C SER A 496 12.64 -6.61 -8.83
N ARG A 497 12.23 -6.46 -7.56
CA ARG A 497 12.96 -5.64 -6.59
C ARG A 497 14.36 -6.19 -6.33
N ALA A 498 14.50 -7.51 -6.24
CA ALA A 498 15.78 -8.17 -6.09
C ALA A 498 16.71 -7.97 -7.31
N SER A 499 16.16 -8.01 -8.53
CA SER A 499 16.95 -7.78 -9.74
C SER A 499 17.43 -6.34 -9.83
N GLN A 500 16.58 -5.37 -9.45
CA GLN A 500 16.96 -3.98 -9.32
C GLN A 500 18.06 -3.78 -8.28
N ALA A 501 17.90 -4.39 -7.09
CA ALA A 501 18.93 -4.37 -6.06
C ALA A 501 20.23 -5.06 -6.50
N ARG A 502 20.20 -6.07 -7.37
CA ARG A 502 21.45 -6.64 -7.91
C ARG A 502 22.10 -5.73 -8.95
N ALA A 503 21.31 -5.10 -9.82
CA ALA A 503 21.81 -4.16 -10.80
C ALA A 503 22.46 -2.93 -10.15
N GLU A 504 21.80 -2.33 -9.15
CA GLU A 504 22.34 -1.20 -8.40
C GLU A 504 23.60 -1.58 -7.61
N LEU A 505 23.64 -2.80 -7.03
CA LEU A 505 24.83 -3.35 -6.37
C LEU A 505 26.00 -3.42 -7.35
N MET A 506 25.75 -3.99 -8.53
CA MET A 506 26.78 -4.21 -9.53
C MET A 506 27.30 -2.87 -10.07
N LEU A 507 26.42 -1.95 -10.43
CA LEU A 507 26.81 -0.62 -10.89
C LEU A 507 27.50 0.21 -9.80
N GLY A 508 27.08 0.05 -8.54
CA GLY A 508 27.73 0.67 -7.38
C GLY A 508 29.13 0.13 -7.17
N ALA A 509 29.30 -1.19 -7.21
CA ALA A 509 30.60 -1.85 -7.17
C ALA A 509 31.48 -1.36 -8.31
N MET A 510 30.97 -1.35 -9.55
CA MET A 510 31.68 -0.80 -10.72
C MET A 510 32.16 0.62 -10.44
N LYS A 511 31.27 1.53 -10.03
CA LYS A 511 31.64 2.91 -9.70
C LYS A 511 32.73 2.97 -8.61
N LEU A 512 32.70 2.10 -7.61
CA LEU A 512 33.73 2.03 -6.56
C LEU A 512 35.09 1.61 -7.11
N ILE A 513 35.12 0.57 -7.94
CA ILE A 513 36.33 0.11 -8.62
C ILE A 513 36.87 1.21 -9.55
N GLN A 514 35.95 1.88 -10.25
CA GLN A 514 36.28 2.94 -11.19
C GLN A 514 36.81 4.19 -10.48
N ALA A 515 36.25 4.55 -9.32
CA ALA A 515 36.53 5.77 -8.56
C ALA A 515 37.56 5.61 -7.43
N ASN A 516 37.95 4.38 -7.09
CA ASN A 516 38.98 4.11 -6.08
C ASN A 516 39.82 2.90 -6.48
N PRO A 517 40.83 3.08 -7.34
CA PRO A 517 41.52 1.96 -7.94
C PRO A 517 42.70 1.50 -7.09
N THR A 518 42.39 1.31 -5.81
CA THR A 518 43.25 0.73 -4.79
C THR A 518 43.83 -0.63 -5.18
N THR A 519 44.87 -1.02 -4.46
CA THR A 519 45.62 -2.29 -4.55
C THR A 519 44.75 -3.52 -4.81
N LEU A 520 45.31 -4.54 -5.49
CA LEU A 520 44.67 -5.84 -5.80
C LEU A 520 43.79 -6.39 -4.66
N GLY A 521 44.25 -6.31 -3.41
CA GLY A 521 43.50 -6.78 -2.25
C GLY A 521 42.20 -6.01 -1.94
N ALA A 522 42.10 -4.72 -2.27
CA ALA A 522 40.87 -3.95 -2.08
C ALA A 522 39.79 -4.36 -3.09
N ARG A 523 40.19 -4.81 -4.27
CA ARG A 523 39.28 -5.33 -5.31
C ARG A 523 38.80 -6.73 -5.05
N ASP A 524 39.70 -7.61 -4.61
CA ASP A 524 39.31 -8.92 -4.12
C ASP A 524 38.28 -8.78 -3.00
N LYS A 525 38.48 -7.79 -2.11
CA LYS A 525 37.51 -7.44 -1.08
C LYS A 525 36.17 -6.97 -1.67
N ILE A 526 36.17 -6.06 -2.65
CA ILE A 526 34.93 -5.61 -3.32
C ILE A 526 34.19 -6.78 -4.01
N GLY A 527 34.91 -7.64 -4.72
CA GLY A 527 34.34 -8.82 -5.38
C GLY A 527 33.76 -9.82 -4.37
N HIS A 528 34.48 -10.07 -3.27
CA HIS A 528 34.01 -10.90 -2.16
C HIS A 528 32.77 -10.30 -1.50
N ASP A 529 32.77 -9.00 -1.21
CA ASP A 529 31.64 -8.29 -0.62
C ASP A 529 30.43 -8.32 -1.57
N MET A 530 30.62 -8.09 -2.87
CA MET A 530 29.56 -8.16 -3.87
C MET A 530 28.92 -9.54 -3.91
N GLN A 531 29.74 -10.60 -3.93
CA GLN A 531 29.25 -11.98 -3.94
C GLN A 531 28.52 -12.32 -2.63
N SER A 532 29.01 -11.83 -1.50
CA SER A 532 28.35 -11.96 -0.19
C SER A 532 26.98 -11.27 -0.20
N LYS A 533 26.87 -10.03 -0.71
CA LYS A 533 25.60 -9.31 -0.81
C LYS A 533 24.64 -9.92 -1.82
N LYS A 534 25.14 -10.48 -2.93
CA LYS A 534 24.31 -11.25 -3.89
C LYS A 534 23.68 -12.48 -3.21
N ARG A 535 24.43 -13.21 -2.39
CA ARG A 535 23.88 -14.32 -1.58
C ARG A 535 22.83 -13.84 -0.59
N LEU A 536 23.05 -12.69 0.05
CA LEU A 536 22.07 -12.09 0.95
C LEU A 536 20.77 -11.72 0.22
N ILE A 537 20.85 -11.12 -0.97
CA ILE A 537 19.65 -10.82 -1.78
C ILE A 537 18.89 -12.11 -2.10
N GLU A 538 19.59 -13.21 -2.43
CA GLU A 538 18.95 -14.51 -2.67
C GLU A 538 18.26 -15.08 -1.41
N GLN A 539 18.89 -14.95 -0.24
CA GLN A 539 18.25 -15.31 1.03
C GLN A 539 17.01 -14.45 1.30
N LEU A 540 17.07 -13.14 1.03
CA LEU A 540 15.94 -12.22 1.19
C LEU A 540 14.78 -12.59 0.26
N ILE A 541 15.03 -13.01 -0.99
CA ILE A 541 13.98 -13.53 -1.87
C ILE A 541 13.27 -14.72 -1.21
N CYS A 542 14.01 -15.64 -0.58
CA CYS A 542 13.42 -16.80 0.09
C CYS A 542 12.62 -16.44 1.34
N VAL A 543 13.12 -15.50 2.15
CA VAL A 543 12.39 -14.97 3.30
C VAL A 543 11.11 -14.28 2.85
N ASP A 544 11.19 -13.41 1.85
CA ASP A 544 10.04 -12.70 1.28
C ASP A 544 9.04 -13.67 0.64
N ALA A 545 9.50 -14.72 -0.04
CA ALA A 545 8.62 -15.74 -0.60
C ALA A 545 7.81 -16.45 0.50
N SER A 546 8.46 -16.84 1.60
CA SER A 546 7.77 -17.45 2.74
C SER A 546 6.83 -16.47 3.44
N SER A 547 7.26 -15.23 3.65
CA SER A 547 6.45 -14.17 4.26
C SER A 547 5.22 -13.85 3.41
N THR A 548 5.39 -13.83 2.08
CA THR A 548 4.32 -13.62 1.11
C THR A 548 3.24 -14.70 1.24
N LYS A 549 3.61 -15.97 1.42
CA LYS A 549 2.63 -17.05 1.64
C LYS A 549 1.78 -16.82 2.88
N GLU A 550 2.41 -16.49 4.00
CA GLU A 550 1.70 -16.24 5.27
C GLU A 550 0.83 -14.98 5.19
N ARG A 551 1.33 -13.93 4.54
CA ARG A 551 0.56 -12.70 4.31
C ARG A 551 -0.66 -12.94 3.45
N LEU A 552 -0.53 -13.71 2.37
CA LEU A 552 -1.66 -14.11 1.54
C LEU A 552 -2.67 -14.91 2.36
N ARG A 553 -2.22 -15.82 3.22
CA ARG A 553 -3.08 -16.60 4.12
C ARG A 553 -3.95 -15.73 4.98
N ASP A 554 -3.34 -14.80 5.71
CA ASP A 554 -4.08 -13.91 6.59
C ASP A 554 -5.02 -13.00 5.81
N THR A 555 -4.55 -12.47 4.67
CA THR A 555 -5.34 -11.58 3.80
C THR A 555 -6.57 -12.30 3.25
N PHE A 556 -6.41 -13.50 2.70
CA PHE A 556 -7.51 -14.30 2.17
C PHE A 556 -8.51 -14.64 3.29
N ILE A 557 -8.05 -15.06 4.47
CA ILE A 557 -8.95 -15.39 5.59
C ILE A 557 -9.76 -14.16 6.03
N GLN A 558 -9.10 -13.04 6.28
CA GLN A 558 -9.77 -11.82 6.76
C GLN A 558 -10.77 -11.28 5.73
N ALA A 559 -10.36 -11.23 4.47
CA ALA A 559 -11.23 -10.74 3.41
C ALA A 559 -12.38 -11.71 3.13
N SER A 560 -12.17 -13.03 3.16
CA SER A 560 -13.27 -14.01 3.06
C SER A 560 -14.28 -13.84 4.20
N ASN A 561 -13.82 -13.63 5.43
CA ASN A 561 -14.71 -13.39 6.57
C ASN A 561 -15.53 -12.10 6.38
N ARG A 562 -14.88 -11.00 6.01
CA ARG A 562 -15.54 -9.71 5.75
C ARG A 562 -16.52 -9.81 4.58
N TRP A 563 -16.11 -10.49 3.52
CA TRP A 563 -16.94 -10.71 2.33
C TRP A 563 -18.18 -11.52 2.68
N MET A 564 -18.07 -12.63 3.43
CA MET A 564 -19.22 -13.42 3.85
C MET A 564 -20.22 -12.61 4.68
N LEU A 565 -19.73 -11.71 5.55
CA LEU A 565 -20.61 -10.83 6.34
C LEU A 565 -21.40 -9.87 5.44
N ASN A 566 -20.71 -9.22 4.51
CA ASN A 566 -21.34 -8.34 3.52
C ASN A 566 -22.31 -9.11 2.61
N GLN A 567 -21.98 -10.33 2.20
CA GLN A 567 -22.87 -11.16 1.39
C GLN A 567 -24.11 -11.61 2.14
N HIS A 568 -24.04 -11.83 3.46
CA HIS A 568 -25.25 -12.12 4.24
C HIS A 568 -26.24 -10.95 4.22
N GLU A 569 -25.72 -9.73 4.36
CA GLU A 569 -26.54 -8.51 4.30
C GLU A 569 -27.21 -8.39 2.91
N GLN A 570 -26.43 -8.53 1.84
CA GLN A 570 -26.97 -8.50 0.47
C GLN A 570 -27.96 -9.63 0.19
N TYR A 571 -27.67 -10.84 0.66
CA TYR A 571 -28.56 -12.00 0.56
C TYR A 571 -29.91 -11.69 1.21
N THR A 572 -29.87 -11.15 2.43
CA THR A 572 -31.04 -10.84 3.23
C THR A 572 -31.91 -9.78 2.55
N GLU A 573 -31.29 -8.68 2.12
CA GLU A 573 -31.95 -7.62 1.37
C GLU A 573 -32.61 -8.13 0.09
N HIS A 574 -31.89 -8.91 -0.71
CA HIS A 574 -32.42 -9.44 -1.97
C HIS A 574 -33.55 -10.46 -1.72
N PHE A 575 -33.41 -11.33 -0.72
CA PHE A 575 -34.45 -12.29 -0.35
C PHE A 575 -35.77 -11.58 -0.01
N TYR A 576 -35.72 -10.55 0.84
CA TYR A 576 -36.92 -9.79 1.22
C TYR A 576 -37.48 -8.94 0.07
N ARG A 577 -36.62 -8.39 -0.78
CA ARG A 577 -37.04 -7.62 -1.96
C ARG A 577 -37.80 -8.50 -2.96
N GLU A 578 -37.28 -9.67 -3.29
CA GLU A 578 -37.92 -10.61 -4.21
C GLU A 578 -39.25 -11.13 -3.64
N LEU A 579 -39.27 -11.40 -2.32
CA LEU A 579 -40.49 -11.80 -1.62
C LEU A 579 -41.56 -10.70 -1.67
N ARG A 580 -41.17 -9.43 -1.45
CA ARG A 580 -42.07 -8.27 -1.56
C ARG A 580 -42.60 -8.10 -2.99
N SER A 581 -41.74 -8.28 -4.00
CA SER A 581 -42.10 -8.19 -5.43
C SER A 581 -43.20 -9.18 -5.79
N ARG A 582 -43.07 -10.45 -5.37
CA ARG A 582 -44.06 -11.51 -5.62
C ARG A 582 -45.35 -11.32 -4.84
N ALA A 583 -45.26 -10.91 -3.58
CA ALA A 583 -46.44 -10.60 -2.80
C ALA A 583 -47.27 -9.45 -3.39
N ALA A 584 -46.60 -8.47 -3.98
CA ALA A 584 -47.24 -7.38 -4.71
C ALA A 584 -47.90 -7.87 -6.02
N SER A 585 -47.29 -8.80 -6.76
CA SER A 585 -47.89 -9.38 -7.97
C SER A 585 -49.13 -10.24 -7.68
N ASP A 586 -49.14 -10.94 -6.54
CA ASP A 586 -50.25 -11.81 -6.13
C ASP A 586 -51.36 -11.04 -5.38
N ALA A 587 -51.28 -9.69 -5.32
CA ALA A 587 -52.25 -8.78 -4.71
C ALA A 587 -52.58 -9.05 -3.22
N SER A 588 -51.67 -9.68 -2.46
CA SER A 588 -51.88 -10.00 -1.05
C SER A 588 -51.43 -8.87 -0.11
N THR A 589 -52.31 -7.88 0.09
CA THR A 589 -52.03 -6.71 0.93
C THR A 589 -51.79 -7.05 2.41
N SER A 590 -52.48 -8.06 2.94
CA SER A 590 -52.30 -8.51 4.33
C SER A 590 -50.94 -9.19 4.55
N PHE A 591 -50.43 -9.91 3.54
CA PHE A 591 -49.10 -10.51 3.60
C PHE A 591 -48.01 -9.44 3.59
N LEU A 592 -48.11 -8.42 2.74
CA LEU A 592 -47.14 -7.32 2.69
C LEU A 592 -47.02 -6.60 4.03
N GLN A 593 -48.15 -6.33 4.70
CA GLN A 593 -48.15 -5.71 6.03
C GLN A 593 -47.48 -6.60 7.09
N SER A 594 -47.74 -7.91 7.06
CA SER A 594 -47.12 -8.90 7.95
C SER A 594 -45.61 -9.01 7.68
N LEU A 595 -45.19 -9.00 6.42
CA LEU A 595 -43.79 -9.04 6.01
C LEU A 595 -43.04 -7.78 6.46
N ASP A 596 -43.61 -6.60 6.25
CA ASP A 596 -43.01 -5.33 6.67
C ASP A 596 -42.93 -5.21 8.20
N ALA A 597 -43.87 -5.81 8.93
CA ALA A 597 -43.79 -5.92 10.38
C ALA A 597 -42.69 -6.89 10.82
N HIS A 598 -42.54 -8.02 10.12
CA HIS A 598 -41.49 -9.00 10.41
C HIS A 598 -40.08 -8.43 10.15
N ILE A 599 -39.85 -7.75 9.03
CA ILE A 599 -38.57 -7.11 8.71
C ILE A 599 -38.21 -6.09 9.78
N ARG A 600 -39.17 -5.20 10.16
CA ARG A 600 -38.96 -4.20 11.22
C ARG A 600 -38.68 -4.81 12.60
N ALA A 601 -39.26 -5.97 12.90
CA ALA A 601 -38.99 -6.68 14.14
C ALA A 601 -37.62 -7.41 14.11
N GLY A 602 -37.21 -7.91 12.94
CA GLY A 602 -35.97 -8.63 12.69
C GLY A 602 -34.70 -7.80 12.87
N ASP A 603 -34.75 -6.49 12.61
CA ASP A 603 -33.63 -5.56 12.84
C ASP A 603 -33.15 -5.49 14.31
N SER A 604 -33.93 -6.04 15.25
CA SER A 604 -33.59 -6.10 16.69
C SER A 604 -32.92 -7.41 17.14
N VAL A 605 -32.85 -8.44 16.28
CA VAL A 605 -32.30 -9.74 16.66
C VAL A 605 -30.78 -9.71 16.58
N ASN A 606 -30.13 -9.84 17.75
CA ASN A 606 -28.68 -9.91 17.96
C ASN A 606 -27.92 -10.55 16.78
N GLY A 607 -27.06 -9.77 16.12
CA GLY A 607 -26.21 -10.19 14.99
C GLY A 607 -25.13 -11.23 15.31
N SER A 608 -25.34 -12.13 16.29
CA SER A 608 -24.33 -13.10 16.73
C SER A 608 -24.34 -14.44 15.98
N VAL A 609 -25.22 -14.65 15.00
CA VAL A 609 -25.24 -15.88 14.18
C VAL A 609 -25.50 -15.58 12.70
N VAL A 610 -24.81 -14.58 12.17
CA VAL A 610 -24.89 -14.18 10.74
C VAL A 610 -24.25 -15.24 9.83
N ILE A 611 -23.21 -15.93 10.32
CA ILE A 611 -22.51 -16.99 9.58
C ILE A 611 -22.24 -18.13 10.55
N PRO A 612 -22.57 -19.39 10.22
CA PRO A 612 -22.20 -20.51 11.07
C PRO A 612 -20.70 -20.54 11.32
N THR A 613 -20.29 -20.60 12.59
CA THR A 613 -18.87 -20.65 12.97
C THR A 613 -18.11 -21.77 12.26
N GLU A 614 -18.77 -22.91 12.03
CA GLU A 614 -18.20 -24.03 11.29
C GLU A 614 -17.95 -23.72 9.81
N THR A 615 -18.78 -22.90 9.17
CA THR A 615 -18.55 -22.42 7.80
C THR A 615 -17.29 -21.55 7.76
N LEU A 616 -17.16 -20.55 8.63
CA LEU A 616 -15.95 -19.70 8.67
C LEU A 616 -14.68 -20.51 8.92
N LYS A 617 -14.74 -21.49 9.85
CA LYS A 617 -13.63 -22.42 10.08
C LYS A 617 -13.33 -23.27 8.85
N SER A 618 -14.34 -23.72 8.12
CA SER A 618 -14.14 -24.53 6.90
C SER A 618 -13.51 -23.72 5.77
N LEU A 619 -13.95 -22.47 5.58
CA LEU A 619 -13.33 -21.55 4.62
C LEU A 619 -11.86 -21.29 4.98
N GLY A 620 -11.56 -21.05 6.27
CA GLY A 620 -10.19 -20.92 6.74
C GLY A 620 -9.34 -22.16 6.45
N ARG A 621 -9.85 -23.38 6.74
CA ARG A 621 -9.16 -24.64 6.42
C ARG A 621 -8.90 -24.81 4.92
N ALA A 622 -9.84 -24.45 4.06
CA ALA A 622 -9.66 -24.49 2.62
C ALA A 622 -8.52 -23.57 2.17
N ILE A 623 -8.50 -22.33 2.65
CA ILE A 623 -7.44 -21.36 2.36
C ILE A 623 -6.07 -21.87 2.84
N HIS A 624 -5.99 -22.38 4.08
CA HIS A 624 -4.77 -22.98 4.61
C HIS A 624 -4.29 -24.12 3.71
N GLY A 625 -5.16 -25.07 3.38
CA GLY A 625 -4.82 -26.22 2.55
C GLY A 625 -4.29 -25.84 1.17
N HIS A 626 -4.83 -24.80 0.54
CA HIS A 626 -4.31 -24.33 -0.76
C HIS A 626 -2.97 -23.60 -0.64
N ILE A 627 -2.78 -22.80 0.41
CA ILE A 627 -1.52 -22.10 0.63
C ILE A 627 -0.40 -23.06 1.03
N ASP A 628 -0.71 -24.12 1.78
CA ASP A 628 0.24 -25.17 2.14
C ASP A 628 0.75 -25.93 0.91
N LYS A 629 -0.11 -26.13 -0.10
CA LYS A 629 0.28 -26.72 -1.40
C LYS A 629 1.20 -25.82 -2.23
N LEU A 630 1.30 -24.52 -1.94
CA LEU A 630 2.22 -23.63 -2.65
C LEU A 630 3.64 -24.02 -2.27
N ALA A 631 4.36 -24.67 -3.19
CA ALA A 631 5.75 -24.99 -2.93
C ALA A 631 6.60 -23.72 -2.87
N ASN A 632 7.48 -23.64 -1.88
CA ASN A 632 8.54 -22.64 -1.91
C ASN A 632 9.40 -22.87 -3.17
N PRO A 633 9.93 -21.79 -3.78
CA PRO A 633 10.84 -21.89 -4.91
C PRO A 633 11.96 -22.88 -4.63
N SER A 634 12.43 -23.63 -5.64
CA SER A 634 13.44 -24.68 -5.43
C SER A 634 14.71 -24.20 -4.71
N PRO A 635 15.24 -22.97 -4.92
CA PRO A 635 16.40 -22.48 -4.15
C PRO A 635 16.10 -22.29 -2.66
N CYS A 636 14.83 -22.13 -2.30
CA CYS A 636 14.35 -21.86 -0.94
C CYS A 636 13.89 -23.12 -0.19
N ARG A 637 13.99 -24.31 -0.80
CA ARG A 637 13.58 -25.58 -0.16
C ARG A 637 14.63 -26.14 0.79
N VAL A 638 15.85 -25.60 0.77
CA VAL A 638 16.86 -25.98 1.74
C VAL A 638 16.43 -25.37 3.07
N THR A 639 15.94 -26.22 3.98
CA THR A 639 15.73 -25.85 5.38
C THR A 639 17.05 -25.32 5.89
N TYR A 640 17.11 -24.00 6.09
CA TYR A 640 18.19 -23.38 6.85
C TYR A 640 18.07 -23.96 8.26
N VAL A 641 18.84 -25.01 8.54
CA VAL A 641 19.14 -25.44 9.90
C VAL A 641 20.16 -24.41 10.37
N PRO A 642 19.81 -23.49 11.28
CA PRO A 642 20.80 -22.54 11.78
C PRO A 642 21.94 -23.36 12.38
N SER A 643 23.14 -23.19 11.84
CA SER A 643 24.35 -23.69 12.50
C SER A 643 24.38 -23.06 13.90
N ALA A 644 24.65 -23.86 14.93
CA ALA A 644 24.73 -23.35 16.30
C ALA A 644 25.76 -22.22 16.45
N ASP A 645 26.74 -22.12 15.55
CA ASP A 645 27.74 -21.06 15.50
C ASP A 645 27.28 -19.75 14.83
N ASP A 646 26.15 -19.73 14.11
CA ASP A 646 25.58 -18.51 13.50
C ASP A 646 24.64 -17.76 14.47
N THR A 647 24.55 -18.18 15.74
CA THR A 647 23.62 -17.60 16.72
C THR A 647 24.04 -16.24 17.29
N LEU A 648 25.18 -15.67 16.88
CA LEU A 648 25.66 -14.42 17.49
C LEU A 648 25.24 -13.10 16.81
N ASP A 649 24.61 -13.07 15.64
CA ASP A 649 24.26 -11.77 15.01
C ASP A 649 22.87 -11.68 14.34
N ILE A 650 22.02 -12.72 14.43
CA ILE A 650 20.71 -12.72 13.76
C ILE A 650 19.53 -12.55 14.75
N VAL A 651 19.75 -12.66 16.07
CA VAL A 651 18.71 -12.45 17.11
C VAL A 651 18.84 -11.07 17.76
N THR A 652 18.91 -10.04 16.93
CA THR A 652 18.39 -8.70 17.22
C THR A 652 18.10 -8.05 15.88
N PHE A 653 17.12 -8.62 15.19
CA PHE A 653 16.40 -7.90 14.16
C PHE A 653 14.90 -7.96 14.49
#